data_AF-A0AAN4F4H7-F1
#
_entry.id   AF-A0AAN4F4H7-F1
#
_cell.length_a   1.000
_cell.length_b   1.000
_cell.length_c   1.000
_cell.angle_alpha   90.00
_cell.angle_beta   90.00
_cell.angle_gamma   90.00
#
_symmetry.space_group_name_H-M   'P 1'
#
loop_
_entity.id
_entity.type
_entity.pdbx_description
1 polymer ?
#
loop_
_entity_poly.entity_id
_entity_poly.type
_entity_poly.pdbx_seq_one_letter_code
_entity_poly.pdbx_strand_id
1 'polypeptide(L)'
;MDVTFEDEKGGKHTVTLEKGDNGWTSSDPTLIPDSTGDKATIPADNVKDNSEVTGVAKDPSGNESDPSTVTSKTDVLPTVSISVETTSTDVNGDGFTGIASVNGTVMDVPATIEDKDDSTGLVYTVSLNHVTTTDVTVTVTLGSGAGHSDAADYSDIGGAQHNGKIGLHGDTGKVTYDGATTVTIVIPAGSKSVSFIVDPTLEANQDAFNAEGMEKVVATITGTSDNVTAATDIVDNAGASATGVIYDGNAISLRNLDGDFTLKYSLSSSVAEKGDFGYTIGANSGENDPMVTTDYNDTVYVGYYQSGKETTSYSNVANSQDNGPDGTKTDGNQSITTVDLGAGDDLMVIRGNMLANTRVYTGEGNDTFTMDGMNTALRVMYAGSYIFTESGDDIVTIKRTGVTNAGQIYLGSGSDTFIQGDATDNNDTTLSGLLDLGSGTKDISNMPKEYLSVYQDGSNLSLGNDNNIDTATDVNTVTIYGSVSGEILGGYGSDNITVTKNLTGNISVGDNADTLTAGWIYGGATVSMGDGNDTVTVTDGAYNTTISLGAGDDVFDSTGATLGSAATTIDGGEGNDTIKIGTISNGNITIDAGAGDDIVVLTKDYDTKPVGNQGSINGGEGSDTLVLAGNISVNLATGKNEGIAGFEKVDMTVGSDLKAGNTAQLVKLTASDVLGMNDNSTLYISGGANDKVDLGADGAGSLGTFTATATTVKATALDGIEHTYTLYSSVSGANVYIDNNIIDANGVI
;
A
#
# COMPACT_ATOMS: atom_id res chain seq x y z
N MET A 1 63.30 -2.16 54.35
CA MET A 1 62.46 -2.80 53.32
C MET A 1 62.05 -1.72 52.36
N ASP A 2 62.30 -1.88 51.07
CA ASP A 2 61.84 -0.94 50.06
C ASP A 2 60.50 -1.40 49.52
N VAL A 3 59.52 -0.50 49.48
CA VAL A 3 58.15 -0.74 48.98
C VAL A 3 57.93 0.16 47.77
N THR A 4 57.67 -0.44 46.61
CA THR A 4 57.42 0.28 45.35
C THR A 4 55.98 0.13 44.91
N PHE A 5 55.31 1.24 44.56
CA PHE A 5 53.91 1.27 44.12
C PHE A 5 53.65 2.49 43.22
N GLU A 6 52.53 2.51 42.51
CA GLU A 6 52.08 3.66 41.70
C GLU A 6 50.97 4.41 42.45
N ASP A 7 50.96 5.74 42.41
CA ASP A 7 49.86 6.57 42.96
C ASP A 7 48.72 6.77 41.94
N GLU A 8 47.58 7.28 42.41
CA GLU A 8 46.40 7.58 41.59
C GLU A 8 46.65 8.53 40.41
N LYS A 9 47.78 9.26 40.39
CA LYS A 9 48.18 10.16 39.30
C LYS A 9 49.17 9.51 38.33
N GLY A 10 49.47 8.23 38.51
CA GLY A 10 50.44 7.47 37.70
C GLY A 10 51.91 7.68 38.10
N GLY A 11 52.17 8.33 39.23
CA GLY A 11 53.50 8.54 39.79
C GLY A 11 54.02 7.26 40.46
N LYS A 12 55.21 6.79 40.07
CA LYS A 12 55.85 5.62 40.71
C LYS A 12 56.66 6.07 41.92
N HIS A 13 56.41 5.43 43.05
CA HIS A 13 57.03 5.73 44.34
C HIS A 13 57.84 4.53 44.84
N THR A 14 58.94 4.82 45.54
CA THR A 14 59.72 3.86 46.32
C THR A 14 59.87 4.41 47.74
N VAL A 15 59.29 3.74 48.72
CA VAL A 15 59.33 4.13 50.14
C VAL A 15 60.12 3.10 50.93
N THR A 16 61.15 3.53 51.65
CA THR A 16 61.95 2.67 52.51
C THR A 16 61.38 2.66 53.92
N LEU A 17 61.02 1.47 54.40
CA LEU A 17 60.57 1.19 55.76
C LEU A 17 61.73 0.57 56.56
N GLU A 18 62.17 1.25 57.61
CA GLU A 18 63.18 0.75 58.55
C GLU A 18 62.50 0.09 59.76
N LYS A 19 62.94 -1.13 60.11
CA LYS A 19 62.39 -1.86 61.26
C LYS A 19 63.03 -1.38 62.55
N GLY A 20 62.22 -0.87 63.48
CA GLY A 20 62.63 -0.55 64.84
C GLY A 20 62.03 -1.49 65.89
N ASP A 21 62.43 -1.30 67.15
CA ASP A 21 62.02 -2.15 68.29
C ASP A 21 60.50 -2.18 68.53
N ASN A 22 59.76 -1.17 68.07
CA ASN A 22 58.32 -1.01 68.32
C ASN A 22 57.47 -0.75 67.06
N GLY A 23 58.03 -0.91 65.85
CA GLY A 23 57.34 -0.41 64.65
C GLY A 23 58.16 -0.40 63.37
N TRP A 24 57.59 0.22 62.34
CA TRP A 24 58.30 0.60 61.12
C TRP A 24 58.32 2.12 60.98
N THR A 25 59.50 2.67 60.69
CA THR A 25 59.68 4.10 60.37
C THR A 25 59.81 4.26 58.86
N SER A 26 59.04 5.17 58.27
CA SER A 26 58.98 5.41 56.84
C SER A 26 59.88 6.55 56.39
N SER A 27 60.54 6.37 55.25
CA SER A 27 61.30 7.44 54.58
C SER A 27 60.39 8.54 54.04
N ASP A 28 59.12 8.24 53.80
CA ASP A 28 58.09 9.21 53.42
C ASP A 28 56.77 8.90 54.15
N PRO A 29 56.59 9.45 55.37
CA PRO A 29 55.38 9.25 56.17
C PRO A 29 54.09 9.79 55.55
N THR A 30 54.17 10.61 54.49
CA THR A 30 52.98 11.14 53.80
C THR A 30 52.38 10.12 52.84
N LEU A 31 53.23 9.23 52.31
CA LEU A 31 52.85 8.16 51.38
C LEU A 31 52.58 6.85 52.11
N ILE A 32 53.47 6.43 53.02
CA ILE A 32 53.25 5.30 53.94
C ILE A 32 53.53 5.80 55.36
N PRO A 33 52.52 5.96 56.23
CA PRO A 33 52.72 6.42 57.60
C PRO A 33 53.60 5.49 58.44
N ASP A 34 54.28 6.07 59.43
CA ASP A 34 54.94 5.30 60.48
C ASP A 34 53.92 4.40 61.19
N SER A 35 54.35 3.19 61.58
CA SER A 35 53.47 2.20 62.18
C SER A 35 53.99 1.68 63.50
N THR A 36 53.07 1.27 64.38
CA THR A 36 53.40 0.55 65.61
C THR A 36 53.19 -0.96 65.40
N GLY A 37 54.16 -1.77 65.82
CA GLY A 37 54.16 -3.22 65.63
C GLY A 37 54.73 -3.71 64.29
N ASP A 38 54.27 -4.86 63.81
CA ASP A 38 54.87 -5.58 62.67
C ASP A 38 54.26 -5.26 61.30
N LYS A 39 53.24 -4.40 61.24
CA LYS A 39 52.50 -4.08 60.00
C LYS A 39 52.60 -2.60 59.64
N ALA A 40 53.02 -2.29 58.42
CA ALA A 40 52.86 -0.98 57.79
C ALA A 40 51.71 -1.01 56.77
N THR A 41 50.99 0.09 56.60
CA THR A 41 49.81 0.19 55.73
C THR A 41 49.95 1.38 54.80
N ILE A 42 49.71 1.18 53.50
CA ILE A 42 49.59 2.26 52.52
C ILE A 42 48.13 2.75 52.56
N PRO A 43 47.85 4.05 52.78
CA PRO A 43 46.49 4.59 52.67
C PRO A 43 45.91 4.34 51.27
N ALA A 44 44.62 4.03 51.17
CA ALA A 44 43.97 3.71 49.89
C ALA A 44 44.19 4.80 48.83
N ASP A 45 43.96 6.07 49.20
CA ASP A 45 44.16 7.23 48.30
C ASP A 45 45.58 7.45 47.78
N ASN A 46 46.58 6.79 48.40
CA ASN A 46 47.98 6.96 48.05
C ASN A 46 48.48 5.91 47.06
N VAL A 47 47.71 4.86 46.79
CA VAL A 47 48.08 3.78 45.87
C VAL A 47 47.00 3.64 44.81
N LYS A 48 47.42 3.61 43.55
CA LYS A 48 46.53 3.43 42.41
C LYS A 48 45.77 2.13 42.51
N ASP A 49 44.46 2.16 42.32
CA ASP A 49 43.63 0.97 42.17
C ASP A 49 44.17 -0.01 41.12
N ASN A 50 44.12 -1.32 41.42
CA ASN A 50 44.58 -2.42 40.57
C ASN A 50 46.05 -2.33 40.10
N SER A 51 46.92 -1.66 40.86
CA SER A 51 48.36 -1.56 40.58
C SER A 51 49.19 -2.51 41.42
N GLU A 52 50.38 -2.88 40.92
CA GLU A 52 51.30 -3.74 41.68
C GLU A 52 52.03 -2.95 42.78
N VAL A 53 52.03 -3.53 43.98
CA VAL A 53 52.83 -3.12 45.13
C VAL A 53 53.89 -4.20 45.34
N THR A 54 55.16 -3.83 45.24
CA THR A 54 56.29 -4.75 45.40
C THR A 54 57.13 -4.38 46.63
N GLY A 55 57.44 -5.36 47.48
CA GLY A 55 58.27 -5.20 48.66
C GLY A 55 59.56 -6.02 48.58
N VAL A 56 60.69 -5.39 48.90
CA VAL A 56 62.02 -6.03 48.98
C VAL A 56 62.63 -5.76 50.35
N ALA A 57 62.89 -6.80 51.14
CA ALA A 57 63.56 -6.65 52.43
C ALA A 57 65.08 -6.63 52.24
N LYS A 58 65.80 -5.90 53.11
CA LYS A 58 67.26 -5.89 53.14
C LYS A 58 67.74 -6.16 54.55
N ASP A 59 68.75 -7.02 54.71
CA ASP A 59 69.41 -7.23 55.99
C ASP A 59 70.40 -6.08 56.32
N PRO A 60 70.94 -5.99 57.56
CA PRO A 60 71.93 -4.96 57.92
C PRO A 60 73.24 -5.03 57.13
N SER A 61 73.49 -6.12 56.41
CA SER A 61 74.66 -6.31 55.53
C SER A 61 74.38 -5.89 54.08
N GLY A 62 73.13 -5.47 53.78
CA GLY A 62 72.70 -5.02 52.46
C GLY A 62 72.25 -6.14 51.51
N ASN A 63 72.10 -7.38 51.98
CA ASN A 63 71.58 -8.46 51.15
C ASN A 63 70.07 -8.31 50.96
N GLU A 64 69.61 -8.36 49.72
CA GLU A 64 68.18 -8.23 49.37
C GLU A 64 67.47 -9.59 49.40
N SER A 65 66.21 -9.59 49.81
CA SER A 65 65.32 -10.73 49.64
C SER A 65 64.85 -10.83 48.18
N ASP A 66 64.27 -11.97 47.81
CA ASP A 66 63.43 -12.02 46.62
C ASP A 66 62.28 -10.99 46.76
N PRO A 67 61.87 -10.30 45.67
CA PRO A 67 60.75 -9.39 45.70
C PRO A 67 59.43 -10.12 45.98
N SER A 68 58.58 -9.52 46.81
CA SER A 68 57.20 -9.97 47.03
C SER A 68 56.23 -8.95 46.44
N THR A 69 55.40 -9.39 45.49
CA THR A 69 54.47 -8.50 44.77
C THR A 69 53.02 -8.89 45.07
N VAL A 70 52.17 -7.88 45.29
CA VAL A 70 50.71 -8.01 45.44
C VAL A 70 50.00 -6.89 44.67
N THR A 71 48.76 -7.08 44.26
CA THR A 71 47.97 -6.05 43.57
C THR A 71 47.06 -5.31 44.56
N SER A 72 46.99 -3.97 44.47
CA SER A 72 46.06 -3.14 45.27
C SER A 72 44.59 -3.42 44.91
N LYS A 73 43.67 -3.13 45.84
CA LYS A 73 42.21 -3.27 45.64
C LYS A 73 41.61 -1.94 45.18
N THR A 74 40.40 -1.97 44.61
CA THR A 74 39.63 -0.77 44.23
C THR A 74 38.67 -0.29 45.32
N ASP A 75 38.50 1.03 45.47
CA ASP A 75 37.57 1.65 46.43
C ASP A 75 36.19 2.03 45.81
N VAL A 76 36.11 2.15 44.48
CA VAL A 76 34.85 2.42 43.75
C VAL A 76 34.51 1.22 42.89
N LEU A 77 33.57 0.41 43.36
CA LEU A 77 33.06 -0.75 42.61
C LEU A 77 32.37 -0.28 41.31
N PRO A 78 32.57 -0.97 40.18
CA PRO A 78 31.81 -0.70 38.97
C PRO A 78 30.31 -0.75 39.22
N THR A 79 29.56 0.03 38.46
CA THR A 79 28.10 0.10 38.56
C THR A 79 27.47 -0.69 37.42
N VAL A 80 26.49 -1.52 37.76
CA VAL A 80 25.64 -2.27 36.82
C VAL A 80 24.37 -1.47 36.53
N SER A 81 24.01 -1.39 35.26
CA SER A 81 22.73 -0.86 34.78
C SER A 81 22.06 -1.83 33.81
N ILE A 82 20.76 -1.68 33.62
CA ILE A 82 20.00 -2.39 32.59
C ILE A 82 19.35 -1.39 31.63
N SER A 83 19.29 -1.75 30.35
CA SER A 83 18.53 -1.06 29.29
C SER A 83 17.78 -2.10 28.46
N VAL A 84 16.85 -1.64 27.63
CA VAL A 84 16.07 -2.47 26.72
C VAL A 84 16.06 -1.85 25.32
N GLU A 85 16.07 -2.71 24.32
CA GLU A 85 15.85 -2.41 22.89
C GLU A 85 14.90 -3.48 22.34
N THR A 86 14.43 -3.32 21.10
CA THR A 86 13.64 -4.33 20.40
C THR A 86 14.33 -4.74 19.11
N THR A 87 14.15 -6.00 18.70
CA THR A 87 14.52 -6.48 17.37
C THR A 87 13.38 -6.36 16.37
N SER A 88 12.17 -6.04 16.82
CA SER A 88 10.98 -5.85 15.99
C SER A 88 11.03 -4.48 15.34
N THR A 89 10.80 -4.41 14.03
CA THR A 89 10.87 -3.16 13.25
C THR A 89 9.62 -2.96 12.40
N ASP A 90 9.30 -1.69 12.10
CA ASP A 90 8.23 -1.32 11.17
C ASP A 90 8.66 -1.51 9.70
N VAL A 91 7.80 -1.10 8.78
CA VAL A 91 8.05 -1.11 7.33
C VAL A 91 9.26 -0.25 6.90
N ASN A 92 9.64 0.74 7.72
CA ASN A 92 10.79 1.62 7.50
C ASN A 92 12.10 1.09 8.13
N GLY A 93 12.02 0.02 8.93
CA GLY A 93 13.14 -0.52 9.70
C GLY A 93 13.39 0.20 11.03
N ASP A 94 12.48 1.06 11.47
CA ASP A 94 12.50 1.71 12.78
C ASP A 94 12.00 0.74 13.85
N GLY A 95 12.63 0.76 15.04
CA GLY A 95 12.31 -0.16 16.11
C GLY A 95 10.92 0.09 16.69
N PHE A 96 10.18 -0.99 16.99
CA PHE A 96 8.88 -0.94 17.65
C PHE A 96 8.89 -0.12 18.92
N THR A 97 7.91 0.78 19.04
CA THR A 97 7.68 1.53 20.26
C THR A 97 6.26 1.34 20.76
N GLY A 98 6.09 1.42 22.07
CA GLY A 98 4.79 1.39 22.73
C GLY A 98 4.74 2.38 23.87
N ILE A 99 3.54 2.79 24.25
CA ILE A 99 3.34 3.79 25.30
C ILE A 99 3.26 3.09 26.66
N ALA A 100 4.22 3.37 27.55
CA ALA A 100 4.22 2.82 28.90
C ALA A 100 4.54 3.86 29.98
N SER A 101 4.09 3.60 31.21
CA SER A 101 4.53 4.37 32.37
C SER A 101 5.88 3.86 32.88
N VAL A 102 6.92 4.69 32.76
CA VAL A 102 8.25 4.48 33.31
C VAL A 102 8.45 5.42 34.49
N ASN A 103 8.62 4.85 35.69
CA ASN A 103 8.80 5.60 36.94
C ASN A 103 7.73 6.69 37.17
N GLY A 104 6.47 6.39 36.83
CA GLY A 104 5.34 7.31 36.97
C GLY A 104 5.20 8.36 35.88
N THR A 105 6.07 8.35 34.87
CA THR A 105 5.97 9.21 33.66
C THR A 105 5.56 8.36 32.48
N VAL A 106 4.60 8.81 31.68
CA VAL A 106 4.23 8.12 30.43
C VAL A 106 5.20 8.55 29.33
N MET A 107 5.81 7.58 28.65
CA MET A 107 6.77 7.79 27.56
C MET A 107 6.76 6.61 26.58
N ASP A 108 7.36 6.80 25.41
CA ASP A 108 7.59 5.73 24.44
C ASP A 108 8.72 4.81 24.93
N VAL A 109 8.50 3.51 24.84
CA VAL A 109 9.48 2.48 25.20
C VAL A 109 9.56 1.43 24.09
N PRO A 110 10.66 0.66 23.99
CA PRO A 110 10.74 -0.45 23.03
C PRO A 110 9.60 -1.44 23.24
N ALA A 111 9.02 -1.89 22.13
CA ALA A 111 7.91 -2.83 22.12
C ALA A 111 8.17 -4.02 21.20
N THR A 112 7.30 -5.00 21.24
CA THR A 112 7.25 -6.10 20.28
C THR A 112 5.81 -6.59 20.19
N ILE A 113 5.48 -7.29 19.11
CA ILE A 113 4.21 -8.00 18.99
C ILE A 113 4.42 -9.48 19.29
N GLU A 114 3.41 -10.14 19.83
CA GLU A 114 3.34 -11.59 19.83
C GLU A 114 3.24 -12.10 18.40
N ASP A 115 4.22 -12.87 17.96
CA ASP A 115 4.22 -13.43 16.63
C ASP A 115 4.74 -14.88 16.64
N LYS A 116 5.15 -15.36 15.48
CA LYS A 116 5.77 -16.69 15.32
C LYS A 116 7.23 -16.60 14.88
N ASP A 117 7.79 -15.40 14.79
CA ASP A 117 9.15 -15.11 14.37
C ASP A 117 10.07 -15.15 15.60
N ASP A 118 10.88 -16.20 15.71
CA ASP A 118 11.80 -16.37 16.85
C ASP A 118 13.02 -15.42 16.82
N SER A 119 13.04 -14.46 15.90
CA SER A 119 14.06 -13.41 15.81
C SER A 119 13.61 -12.04 16.31
N THR A 120 12.30 -11.84 16.51
CA THR A 120 11.72 -10.62 17.08
C THR A 120 11.68 -10.70 18.61
N GLY A 121 11.44 -9.56 19.27
CA GLY A 121 11.36 -9.51 20.74
C GLY A 121 12.20 -8.42 21.40
N LEU A 122 12.16 -8.43 22.73
CA LEU A 122 12.79 -7.42 23.59
C LEU A 122 14.19 -7.87 24.04
N VAL A 123 15.21 -7.07 23.73
CA VAL A 123 16.60 -7.34 24.09
C VAL A 123 17.00 -6.47 25.28
N TYR A 124 17.19 -7.11 26.43
CA TYR A 124 17.67 -6.47 27.64
C TYR A 124 19.18 -6.58 27.75
N THR A 125 19.86 -5.45 27.90
CA THR A 125 21.31 -5.42 28.03
C THR A 125 21.72 -5.01 29.43
N VAL A 126 22.38 -5.92 30.15
CA VAL A 126 22.98 -5.64 31.46
C VAL A 126 24.42 -5.18 31.25
N SER A 127 24.73 -3.94 31.65
CA SER A 127 25.99 -3.27 31.34
C SER A 127 26.75 -2.82 32.59
N LEU A 128 28.07 -2.86 32.51
CA LEU A 128 29.02 -2.31 33.47
C LEU A 128 29.61 -1.01 32.94
N ASN A 129 29.69 0.02 33.80
CA ASN A 129 30.42 1.25 33.45
C ASN A 129 31.94 0.99 33.26
N HIS A 130 32.49 -0.02 33.94
CA HIS A 130 33.88 -0.46 33.82
C HIS A 130 33.99 -1.99 33.90
N VAL A 131 34.91 -2.57 33.14
CA VAL A 131 35.18 -4.02 33.18
C VAL A 131 35.76 -4.44 34.53
N THR A 132 35.43 -5.65 34.97
CA THR A 132 35.99 -6.29 36.16
C THR A 132 37.02 -7.36 35.79
N THR A 133 37.90 -7.70 36.73
CA THR A 133 38.89 -8.79 36.58
C THR A 133 38.36 -10.16 37.01
N THR A 134 37.14 -10.20 37.54
CA THR A 134 36.42 -11.39 37.98
C THR A 134 35.00 -11.35 37.42
N ASP A 135 34.38 -12.51 37.24
CA ASP A 135 33.01 -12.59 36.75
C ASP A 135 32.06 -11.81 37.67
N VAL A 136 31.06 -11.16 37.07
CA VAL A 136 30.00 -10.44 37.77
C VAL A 136 28.72 -11.22 37.61
N THR A 137 28.06 -11.52 38.73
CA THR A 137 26.72 -12.12 38.72
C THR A 137 25.70 -11.06 39.04
N VAL A 138 24.68 -10.93 38.19
CA VAL A 138 23.57 -9.99 38.34
C VAL A 138 22.26 -10.77 38.37
N THR A 139 21.41 -10.46 39.33
CA THR A 139 20.05 -10.98 39.41
C THR A 139 19.09 -9.89 38.98
N VAL A 140 18.31 -10.19 37.95
CA VAL A 140 17.24 -9.34 37.43
C VAL A 140 15.91 -10.03 37.73
N THR A 141 14.96 -9.26 38.25
CA THR A 141 13.58 -9.69 38.47
C THR A 141 12.69 -9.02 37.44
N LEU A 142 11.92 -9.83 36.71
CA LEU A 142 10.85 -9.38 35.83
C LEU A 142 9.59 -9.08 36.65
N GLY A 143 8.86 -8.05 36.26
CA GLY A 143 7.54 -7.73 36.80
C GLY A 143 6.59 -8.92 36.69
N SER A 144 5.58 -8.98 37.56
CA SER A 144 4.58 -10.06 37.55
C SER A 144 3.25 -9.59 38.12
N GLY A 145 2.17 -10.28 37.74
CA GLY A 145 0.80 -9.91 38.07
C GLY A 145 0.15 -9.07 36.97
N ALA A 146 -1.06 -8.57 37.23
CA ALA A 146 -1.85 -7.85 36.24
C ALA A 146 -1.08 -6.73 35.51
N GLY A 147 -1.22 -6.70 34.18
CA GLY A 147 -0.55 -5.73 33.28
C GLY A 147 0.95 -5.97 33.07
N HIS A 148 1.48 -7.13 33.47
CA HIS A 148 2.82 -7.58 33.17
C HIS A 148 2.76 -8.95 32.51
N SER A 149 3.65 -9.17 31.55
CA SER A 149 3.88 -10.49 30.97
C SER A 149 4.37 -11.47 32.03
N ASP A 150 4.05 -12.73 31.86
CA ASP A 150 4.49 -13.86 32.64
C ASP A 150 5.17 -14.94 31.80
N ALA A 151 5.46 -16.08 32.43
CA ALA A 151 6.19 -17.15 31.77
C ALA A 151 5.37 -17.85 30.68
N ALA A 152 4.05 -17.68 30.58
CA ALA A 152 3.23 -18.23 29.51
C ALA A 152 3.49 -17.51 28.19
N ASP A 153 3.69 -16.20 28.25
CA ASP A 153 3.73 -15.27 27.11
C ASP A 153 5.04 -15.31 26.35
N TYR A 154 6.03 -16.10 26.79
CA TYR A 154 7.35 -16.19 26.16
C TYR A 154 7.56 -17.52 25.41
N SER A 155 8.25 -17.45 24.28
CA SER A 155 8.49 -18.58 23.36
C SER A 155 9.75 -19.36 23.74
N ASP A 156 9.73 -20.69 23.56
CA ASP A 156 10.95 -21.48 23.72
C ASP A 156 11.90 -21.21 22.54
N ILE A 157 12.87 -20.33 22.73
CA ILE A 157 13.86 -20.00 21.70
C ILE A 157 14.94 -21.09 21.64
N GLY A 158 15.17 -21.66 20.45
CA GLY A 158 16.12 -22.75 20.23
C GLY A 158 17.39 -22.32 19.50
N GLY A 159 18.57 -22.66 20.03
CA GLY A 159 19.84 -22.43 19.33
C GLY A 159 21.07 -22.82 20.14
N ALA A 160 22.26 -22.60 19.59
CA ALA A 160 23.51 -22.81 20.35
C ALA A 160 23.65 -21.84 21.55
N GLN A 161 22.92 -20.72 21.51
CA GLN A 161 22.97 -19.63 22.51
C GLN A 161 21.62 -19.32 23.16
N HIS A 162 20.52 -19.84 22.61
CA HIS A 162 19.17 -19.70 23.14
C HIS A 162 18.67 -21.07 23.61
N ASN A 163 18.16 -21.16 24.84
CA ASN A 163 17.62 -22.41 25.37
C ASN A 163 16.53 -22.11 26.40
N GLY A 164 15.27 -22.22 25.96
CA GLY A 164 14.07 -21.93 26.74
C GLY A 164 13.59 -20.49 26.55
N LYS A 165 12.58 -20.13 27.34
CA LYS A 165 11.81 -18.88 27.24
C LYS A 165 12.59 -17.55 27.27
N ILE A 166 13.74 -17.52 27.93
CA ILE A 166 14.62 -16.36 27.99
C ILE A 166 16.04 -16.84 27.75
N GLY A 167 16.64 -16.37 26.67
CA GLY A 167 17.92 -16.84 26.15
C GLY A 167 19.01 -15.78 26.18
N LEU A 168 20.27 -16.22 26.16
CA LEU A 168 21.41 -15.32 25.92
C LEU A 168 21.29 -14.76 24.50
N HIS A 169 21.35 -13.44 24.36
CA HIS A 169 21.41 -12.78 23.07
C HIS A 169 22.86 -12.33 22.80
N GLY A 170 23.56 -13.09 21.95
CA GLY A 170 24.97 -12.86 21.57
C GLY A 170 25.99 -13.82 22.20
N ASP A 171 27.26 -13.70 21.82
CA ASP A 171 28.26 -14.76 22.00
C ASP A 171 28.96 -14.84 23.38
N THR A 172 28.66 -13.93 24.29
CA THR A 172 29.42 -13.75 25.55
C THR A 172 28.55 -13.78 26.78
N GLY A 173 28.99 -14.52 27.80
CA GLY A 173 28.35 -14.59 29.09
C GLY A 173 27.50 -15.84 29.28
N LYS A 174 26.65 -15.79 30.30
CA LYS A 174 25.70 -16.84 30.61
C LYS A 174 24.42 -16.22 31.17
N VAL A 175 23.28 -16.65 30.66
CA VAL A 175 21.95 -16.28 31.13
C VAL A 175 21.25 -17.55 31.60
N THR A 176 20.60 -17.49 32.75
CA THR A 176 19.72 -18.56 33.25
C THR A 176 18.44 -17.97 33.79
N TYR A 177 17.32 -18.47 33.29
CA TYR A 177 15.97 -18.10 33.74
C TYR A 177 15.38 -19.22 34.61
N ASP A 178 14.69 -18.85 35.69
CA ASP A 178 14.07 -19.80 36.63
C ASP A 178 12.73 -20.36 36.15
N GLY A 179 12.21 -19.88 35.02
CA GLY A 179 10.88 -20.24 34.51
C GLY A 179 9.73 -19.49 35.17
N ALA A 180 10.02 -18.43 35.94
CA ALA A 180 9.03 -17.58 36.59
C ALA A 180 9.36 -16.10 36.41
N THR A 181 10.23 -15.51 37.24
CA THR A 181 10.50 -14.06 37.22
C THR A 181 11.97 -13.72 37.36
N THR A 182 12.85 -14.68 37.62
CA THR A 182 14.26 -14.41 37.94
C THR A 182 15.17 -14.78 36.79
N VAL A 183 15.88 -13.78 36.26
CA VAL A 183 16.97 -13.95 35.30
C VAL A 183 18.29 -13.73 36.01
N THR A 184 19.17 -14.72 35.98
CA THR A 184 20.55 -14.61 36.49
C THR A 184 21.51 -14.50 35.33
N ILE A 185 22.29 -13.41 35.32
CA ILE A 185 23.24 -13.07 34.27
C ILE A 185 24.66 -13.15 34.85
N VAL A 186 25.58 -13.79 34.12
CA VAL A 186 27.01 -13.80 34.43
C VAL A 186 27.75 -13.06 33.32
N ILE A 187 28.27 -11.88 33.67
CA ILE A 187 29.17 -11.09 32.81
C ILE A 187 30.59 -11.61 33.06
N PRO A 188 31.26 -12.23 32.06
CA PRO A 188 32.60 -12.77 32.25
C PRO A 188 33.62 -11.68 32.54
N ALA A 189 34.67 -12.01 33.29
CA ALA A 189 35.81 -11.12 33.51
C ALA A 189 36.32 -10.52 32.18
N GLY A 190 36.54 -9.20 32.18
CA GLY A 190 36.97 -8.44 30.99
C GLY A 190 35.85 -8.05 30.02
N SER A 191 34.61 -8.51 30.21
CA SER A 191 33.44 -8.11 29.39
C SER A 191 32.72 -6.91 30.02
N LYS A 192 32.05 -6.11 29.18
CA LYS A 192 31.29 -4.93 29.64
C LYS A 192 29.79 -5.17 29.76
N SER A 193 29.23 -6.13 29.03
CA SER A 193 27.80 -6.38 29.03
C SER A 193 27.49 -7.81 28.65
N VAL A 194 26.27 -8.21 28.98
CA VAL A 194 25.61 -9.42 28.51
C VAL A 194 24.15 -9.08 28.26
N SER A 195 23.60 -9.57 27.15
CA SER A 195 22.21 -9.33 26.78
C SER A 195 21.40 -10.61 26.84
N PHE A 196 20.12 -10.49 27.17
CA PHE A 196 19.15 -11.56 27.04
C PHE A 196 17.96 -11.08 26.23
N ILE A 197 17.33 -12.00 25.50
CA ILE A 197 16.13 -11.73 24.71
C ILE A 197 14.91 -12.33 25.39
N VAL A 198 13.81 -11.59 25.33
CA VAL A 198 12.45 -12.01 25.65
C VAL A 198 11.69 -12.01 24.33
N ASP A 199 11.41 -13.21 23.83
CA ASP A 199 10.64 -13.43 22.61
C ASP A 199 9.21 -13.81 23.00
N PRO A 200 8.20 -12.98 22.71
CA PRO A 200 6.81 -13.27 23.03
C PRO A 200 6.25 -14.40 22.14
N THR A 201 5.29 -15.19 22.65
CA THR A 201 4.62 -16.24 21.87
C THR A 201 3.22 -15.82 21.50
N LEU A 202 2.89 -15.88 20.21
CA LEU A 202 1.48 -15.86 19.83
C LEU A 202 0.71 -17.06 20.41
N GLU A 203 -0.31 -16.79 21.22
CA GLU A 203 -1.07 -17.81 21.94
C GLU A 203 -1.81 -18.77 21.00
N ALA A 204 -2.03 -20.00 21.49
CA ALA A 204 -2.71 -21.02 20.71
C ALA A 204 -4.23 -20.78 20.64
N ASN A 205 -4.71 -20.47 19.43
CA ASN A 205 -6.08 -20.43 18.87
C ASN A 205 -7.14 -21.43 19.41
N GLN A 206 -7.49 -21.46 20.68
CA GLN A 206 -8.83 -21.95 21.05
C GLN A 206 -9.90 -20.87 21.05
N ASP A 207 -9.51 -19.61 20.94
CA ASP A 207 -10.33 -18.50 20.44
C ASP A 207 -9.35 -17.44 19.91
N ALA A 208 -9.04 -17.43 18.60
CA ALA A 208 -8.05 -16.53 17.94
C ALA A 208 -8.35 -15.02 18.06
N PHE A 209 -9.31 -14.64 18.93
CA PHE A 209 -9.77 -13.29 19.16
C PHE A 209 -10.01 -13.00 20.65
N ASN A 210 -9.40 -13.76 21.56
CA ASN A 210 -9.39 -13.41 22.97
C ASN A 210 -8.28 -12.38 23.22
N ALA A 211 -8.60 -11.09 23.06
CA ALA A 211 -7.60 -10.04 23.26
C ALA A 211 -7.19 -9.93 24.74
N GLU A 212 -5.91 -10.08 25.08
CA GLU A 212 -5.40 -10.05 26.47
C GLU A 212 -4.86 -8.67 26.88
N GLY A 213 -4.80 -7.72 25.92
CA GLY A 213 -4.38 -6.33 26.14
C GLY A 213 -2.86 -6.19 26.20
N MET A 214 -2.35 -4.95 26.24
CA MET A 214 -0.90 -4.70 26.28
C MET A 214 -0.25 -5.16 27.59
N GLU A 215 0.91 -5.80 27.48
CA GLU A 215 1.67 -6.31 28.61
C GLU A 215 3.03 -5.62 28.79
N LYS A 216 3.48 -5.46 30.03
CA LYS A 216 4.77 -4.85 30.34
C LYS A 216 5.81 -5.86 30.79
N VAL A 217 6.99 -5.76 30.23
CA VAL A 217 8.18 -6.50 30.69
C VAL A 217 9.08 -5.52 31.45
N VAL A 218 8.88 -5.43 32.77
CA VAL A 218 9.69 -4.55 33.64
C VAL A 218 10.85 -5.34 34.22
N ALA A 219 12.06 -5.15 33.70
CA ALA A 219 13.26 -5.82 34.18
C ALA A 219 13.99 -4.95 35.23
N THR A 220 14.04 -5.39 36.48
CA THR A 220 14.64 -4.65 37.60
C THR A 220 15.86 -5.37 38.17
N ILE A 221 16.96 -4.67 38.40
CA ILE A 221 18.13 -5.25 39.08
C ILE A 221 17.79 -5.42 40.56
N THR A 222 17.82 -6.65 41.07
CA THR A 222 17.49 -6.98 42.46
C THR A 222 18.64 -7.56 43.26
N GLY A 223 19.74 -7.95 42.60
CA GLY A 223 20.94 -8.42 43.27
C GLY A 223 22.18 -8.35 42.40
N THR A 224 23.34 -8.21 43.03
CA THR A 224 24.65 -8.26 42.37
C THR A 224 25.67 -9.00 43.24
N SER A 225 26.75 -9.48 42.63
CA SER A 225 27.93 -9.95 43.36
C SER A 225 28.69 -8.80 44.05
N ASP A 226 29.46 -9.12 45.10
CA ASP A 226 30.14 -8.16 45.97
C ASP A 226 31.19 -7.26 45.27
N ASN A 227 31.55 -7.57 44.02
CA ASN A 227 32.54 -6.85 43.22
C ASN A 227 31.94 -5.71 42.37
N VAL A 228 30.63 -5.45 42.46
CA VAL A 228 29.94 -4.35 41.76
C VAL A 228 28.83 -3.75 42.63
N THR A 229 28.29 -2.60 42.21
CA THR A 229 27.09 -1.98 42.78
C THR A 229 25.99 -1.86 41.72
N ALA A 230 24.71 -1.86 42.12
CA ALA A 230 23.59 -1.61 41.20
C ALA A 230 23.30 -0.11 41.06
N ALA A 231 22.88 0.33 39.88
CA ALA A 231 22.28 1.64 39.70
C ALA A 231 21.01 1.79 40.57
N THR A 232 20.76 3.00 41.08
CA THR A 232 19.61 3.30 41.94
C THR A 232 18.50 4.08 41.27
N ASP A 233 18.82 4.75 40.16
CA ASP A 233 17.93 5.68 39.48
C ASP A 233 17.48 5.09 38.14
N ILE A 234 16.33 5.55 37.65
CA ILE A 234 15.82 5.25 36.32
C ILE A 234 15.86 6.56 35.53
N VAL A 235 16.61 6.57 34.44
CA VAL A 235 16.77 7.72 33.54
C VAL A 235 16.60 7.19 32.12
N ASP A 236 15.69 7.79 31.35
CA ASP A 236 15.41 7.44 29.95
C ASP A 236 15.20 5.92 29.74
N ASN A 237 14.36 5.31 30.59
CA ASN A 237 14.06 3.87 30.57
C ASN A 237 15.30 2.94 30.74
N ALA A 238 16.34 3.43 31.40
CA ALA A 238 17.53 2.68 31.74
C ALA A 238 18.02 2.97 33.18
N GLY A 239 18.91 2.13 33.70
CA GLY A 239 19.51 2.29 35.03
C GLY A 239 19.16 1.13 35.95
N ALA A 240 18.42 1.40 37.03
CA ALA A 240 17.98 0.39 38.00
C ALA A 240 16.96 -0.59 37.40
N SER A 241 16.17 -0.14 36.42
CA SER A 241 15.21 -0.95 35.68
C SER A 241 15.04 -0.44 34.24
N ALA A 242 14.55 -1.32 33.37
CA ALA A 242 14.14 -1.00 32.00
C ALA A 242 12.79 -1.69 31.71
N THR A 243 11.91 -1.00 30.99
CA THR A 243 10.55 -1.46 30.67
C THR A 243 10.40 -1.63 29.16
N GLY A 244 10.03 -2.82 28.71
CA GLY A 244 9.53 -3.06 27.35
C GLY A 244 8.03 -3.36 27.37
N VAL A 245 7.41 -3.35 26.19
CA VAL A 245 5.97 -3.67 26.00
C VAL A 245 5.81 -4.83 25.02
N ILE A 246 4.81 -5.67 25.25
CA ILE A 246 4.35 -6.71 24.33
C ILE A 246 2.91 -6.36 23.93
N TYR A 247 2.66 -6.32 22.62
CA TYR A 247 1.35 -6.19 22.02
C TYR A 247 0.79 -7.57 21.69
N ASP A 248 -0.49 -7.74 21.94
CA ASP A 248 -1.24 -8.94 21.57
C ASP A 248 -1.36 -9.04 20.05
N GLY A 249 -0.86 -10.14 19.47
CA GLY A 249 -0.85 -10.37 18.03
C GLY A 249 -2.10 -11.09 17.51
N ASN A 250 -3.08 -11.39 18.38
CA ASN A 250 -4.32 -12.04 17.98
C ASN A 250 -5.30 -11.06 17.30
N ALA A 251 -6.21 -11.60 16.50
CA ALA A 251 -7.16 -10.77 15.76
C ALA A 251 -8.15 -10.07 16.70
N ILE A 252 -8.37 -8.78 16.49
CA ILE A 252 -9.36 -7.96 17.18
C ILE A 252 -10.74 -8.28 16.61
N SER A 253 -11.66 -8.85 17.39
CA SER A 253 -13.06 -9.04 16.97
C SER A 253 -14.02 -8.11 17.73
N LEU A 254 -14.77 -7.34 16.98
CA LEU A 254 -15.79 -6.43 17.46
C LEU A 254 -17.18 -6.91 17.05
N ARG A 255 -18.11 -6.89 18.00
CA ARG A 255 -19.51 -7.22 17.72
C ARG A 255 -20.23 -6.12 16.93
N ASN A 256 -19.88 -4.85 17.17
CA ASN A 256 -20.34 -3.64 16.49
C ASN A 256 -19.21 -2.60 16.61
N LEU A 257 -19.08 -1.69 15.64
CA LEU A 257 -18.16 -0.56 15.70
C LEU A 257 -18.94 0.75 15.58
N ASP A 258 -18.97 1.52 16.67
CA ASP A 258 -19.80 2.72 16.84
C ASP A 258 -19.11 3.67 17.82
N GLY A 259 -18.22 4.51 17.31
CA GLY A 259 -17.19 5.26 18.06
C GLY A 259 -15.80 5.05 17.46
N ASP A 260 -14.87 5.94 17.79
CA ASP A 260 -13.52 5.90 17.22
C ASP A 260 -12.76 4.63 17.65
N PHE A 261 -11.98 4.07 16.72
CA PHE A 261 -11.16 2.88 16.92
C PHE A 261 -9.81 3.08 16.24
N THR A 262 -8.79 3.42 17.03
CA THR A 262 -7.53 4.01 16.55
C THR A 262 -6.35 3.60 17.43
N LEU A 263 -5.13 4.05 17.07
CA LEU A 263 -3.88 3.84 17.81
C LEU A 263 -3.92 4.33 19.26
N LYS A 264 -4.74 5.35 19.56
CA LYS A 264 -4.74 6.03 20.87
C LYS A 264 -6.08 6.02 21.59
N TYR A 265 -7.15 5.94 20.81
CA TYR A 265 -8.53 6.05 21.26
C TYR A 265 -9.30 4.85 20.73
N SER A 266 -9.98 4.13 21.62
CA SER A 266 -10.76 2.97 21.21
C SER A 266 -11.94 2.73 22.15
N LEU A 267 -12.80 1.78 21.75
CA LEU A 267 -14.00 1.36 22.43
C LEU A 267 -13.66 0.72 23.80
N SER A 268 -14.31 1.22 24.85
CA SER A 268 -14.19 0.63 26.18
C SER A 268 -14.79 -0.78 26.23
N SER A 269 -13.95 -1.79 26.48
CA SER A 269 -14.41 -3.18 26.63
C SER A 269 -15.28 -3.36 27.89
N SER A 270 -15.01 -2.59 28.95
CA SER A 270 -15.76 -2.63 30.20
C SER A 270 -17.17 -2.02 30.11
N VAL A 271 -17.45 -1.24 29.06
CA VAL A 271 -18.73 -0.56 28.81
C VAL A 271 -19.45 -1.10 27.57
N ALA A 272 -18.74 -1.75 26.64
CA ALA A 272 -19.29 -2.36 25.42
C ALA A 272 -20.07 -3.68 25.68
N GLU A 273 -21.12 -3.62 26.49
CA GLU A 273 -22.05 -4.74 26.71
C GLU A 273 -23.27 -4.71 25.76
N LYS A 274 -24.15 -5.70 25.93
CA LYS A 274 -25.15 -6.15 24.94
C LYS A 274 -26.14 -5.06 24.50
N GLY A 275 -25.84 -4.42 23.37
CA GLY A 275 -26.76 -3.50 22.68
C GLY A 275 -26.45 -2.01 22.90
N ASP A 276 -25.29 -1.68 23.44
CA ASP A 276 -24.88 -0.31 23.73
C ASP A 276 -24.02 0.33 22.63
N PHE A 277 -24.16 1.64 22.54
CA PHE A 277 -23.37 2.58 21.74
C PHE A 277 -21.95 2.63 22.33
N GLY A 278 -20.91 2.50 21.51
CA GLY A 278 -19.54 2.52 21.98
C GLY A 278 -19.21 3.83 22.72
N TYR A 279 -18.41 3.71 23.77
CA TYR A 279 -17.82 4.85 24.47
C TYR A 279 -16.32 4.85 24.20
N THR A 280 -15.84 5.83 23.44
CA THR A 280 -14.40 5.95 23.14
C THR A 280 -13.65 6.51 24.34
N ILE A 281 -12.54 5.86 24.68
CA ILE A 281 -11.64 6.22 25.77
C ILE A 281 -10.18 6.14 25.29
N GLY A 282 -9.30 6.92 25.91
CA GLY A 282 -7.88 6.92 25.60
C GLY A 282 -7.08 5.81 26.28
N ALA A 283 -5.86 5.59 25.77
CA ALA A 283 -4.91 4.55 26.19
C ALA A 283 -4.51 4.54 27.69
N ASN A 284 -4.80 5.60 28.46
CA ASN A 284 -4.46 5.69 29.89
C ASN A 284 -5.61 5.24 30.82
N SER A 285 -6.53 4.42 30.34
CA SER A 285 -7.73 3.98 31.05
C SER A 285 -7.47 2.71 31.89
N GLY A 286 -8.51 2.14 32.51
CA GLY A 286 -8.35 1.07 33.51
C GLY A 286 -7.85 -0.26 32.93
N GLU A 287 -7.60 -1.23 33.80
CA GLU A 287 -7.07 -2.57 33.46
C GLU A 287 -7.90 -3.39 32.44
N ASN A 288 -9.14 -2.98 32.13
CA ASN A 288 -10.04 -3.70 31.21
C ASN A 288 -10.48 -2.83 30.03
N ASP A 289 -9.68 -1.85 29.65
CA ASP A 289 -10.01 -0.80 28.71
C ASP A 289 -8.85 -0.63 27.70
N PRO A 290 -9.05 0.10 26.60
CA PRO A 290 -9.54 -0.31 25.29
C PRO A 290 -8.57 -1.19 24.45
N MET A 291 -9.10 -1.72 23.34
CA MET A 291 -8.38 -2.48 22.31
C MET A 291 -7.84 -1.51 21.24
N VAL A 292 -6.55 -1.22 21.18
CA VAL A 292 -6.02 -0.28 20.17
C VAL A 292 -5.38 -1.02 19.01
N THR A 293 -5.34 -0.37 17.85
CA THR A 293 -4.47 -0.72 16.72
C THR A 293 -3.04 -0.23 17.00
N THR A 294 -2.10 -0.63 16.16
CA THR A 294 -0.67 -0.34 16.23
C THR A 294 -0.17 0.14 14.87
N ASP A 295 1.04 0.70 14.78
CA ASP A 295 1.64 1.04 13.47
C ASP A 295 2.22 -0.21 12.75
N TYR A 296 1.59 -1.36 12.95
CA TYR A 296 2.02 -2.67 12.47
C TYR A 296 0.82 -3.51 12.08
N ASN A 297 1.09 -4.59 11.35
CA ASN A 297 0.09 -5.51 10.83
C ASN A 297 -0.96 -5.93 11.86
N ASP A 298 -2.11 -5.29 11.78
CA ASP A 298 -3.27 -5.51 12.60
C ASP A 298 -4.31 -6.32 11.83
N THR A 299 -5.18 -6.96 12.59
CA THR A 299 -6.31 -7.69 12.01
C THR A 299 -7.58 -7.41 12.80
N VAL A 300 -8.53 -6.71 12.18
CA VAL A 300 -9.78 -6.25 12.79
C VAL A 300 -10.99 -6.85 12.09
N TYR A 301 -11.87 -7.47 12.86
CA TYR A 301 -13.10 -8.10 12.40
C TYR A 301 -14.33 -7.45 13.04
N VAL A 302 -15.22 -6.85 12.25
CA VAL A 302 -16.49 -6.27 12.73
C VAL A 302 -17.69 -7.15 12.36
N GLY A 303 -18.50 -7.48 13.36
CA GLY A 303 -19.65 -8.39 13.24
C GLY A 303 -19.35 -9.82 13.64
N TYR A 304 -18.30 -10.05 14.43
CA TYR A 304 -17.88 -11.35 14.95
C TYR A 304 -17.88 -11.37 16.49
N TYR A 305 -17.95 -12.57 17.07
CA TYR A 305 -17.69 -12.80 18.49
C TYR A 305 -16.19 -13.11 18.69
N GLN A 306 -15.68 -12.97 19.91
CA GLN A 306 -14.29 -13.33 20.26
C GLN A 306 -13.90 -14.80 19.95
N SER A 307 -14.87 -15.66 19.68
CA SER A 307 -14.60 -17.01 19.14
C SER A 307 -14.34 -17.06 17.62
N GLY A 308 -14.32 -15.91 16.93
CA GLY A 308 -14.33 -15.80 15.46
C GLY A 308 -15.65 -16.15 14.79
N LYS A 309 -16.64 -16.60 15.57
CA LYS A 309 -17.96 -16.91 15.05
C LYS A 309 -18.69 -15.63 14.66
N GLU A 310 -19.29 -15.64 13.48
CA GLU A 310 -20.22 -14.61 13.01
C GLU A 310 -21.32 -14.29 14.04
N THR A 311 -21.57 -13.00 14.27
CA THR A 311 -22.73 -12.57 15.06
C THR A 311 -24.03 -12.76 14.30
N THR A 312 -25.14 -12.77 15.03
CA THR A 312 -26.49 -12.88 14.45
C THR A 312 -26.92 -11.62 13.68
N SER A 313 -26.32 -10.47 14.00
CA SER A 313 -26.41 -9.24 13.21
C SER A 313 -25.25 -9.18 12.22
N TYR A 314 -25.37 -8.41 11.15
CA TYR A 314 -24.22 -8.13 10.28
C TYR A 314 -23.26 -7.15 10.93
N SER A 315 -23.79 -6.19 11.69
CA SER A 315 -23.04 -5.19 12.46
C SER A 315 -22.22 -4.23 11.61
N ASN A 316 -22.47 -2.94 11.79
CA ASN A 316 -21.98 -1.89 10.91
C ASN A 316 -20.74 -1.21 11.48
N VAL A 317 -20.04 -0.48 10.63
CA VAL A 317 -19.33 0.74 11.02
C VAL A 317 -20.40 1.84 11.05
N ALA A 318 -20.76 2.26 12.25
CA ALA A 318 -21.88 3.15 12.52
C ALA A 318 -21.41 4.43 13.20
N ASN A 319 -22.27 5.45 13.20
CA ASN A 319 -22.00 6.72 13.83
C ASN A 319 -23.17 7.16 14.73
N SER A 320 -23.17 6.65 15.95
CA SER A 320 -23.97 7.24 17.01
C SER A 320 -23.21 8.42 17.63
N GLN A 321 -23.88 9.16 18.50
CA GLN A 321 -23.20 10.17 19.29
C GLN A 321 -22.36 9.46 20.34
N ASP A 322 -21.06 9.37 20.11
CA ASP A 322 -20.07 8.93 21.08
C ASP A 322 -20.01 9.96 22.21
N ASN A 323 -20.42 9.56 23.42
CA ASN A 323 -20.36 10.44 24.59
C ASN A 323 -19.14 10.14 25.47
N GLY A 324 -18.17 9.41 24.91
CA GLY A 324 -16.86 9.15 25.49
C GLY A 324 -16.10 10.43 25.80
N PRO A 325 -15.27 10.43 26.86
CA PRO A 325 -14.44 11.59 27.19
C PRO A 325 -13.46 11.97 26.07
N ASP A 326 -13.14 11.02 25.19
CA ASP A 326 -12.17 11.19 24.12
C ASP A 326 -12.78 11.16 22.71
N GLY A 327 -14.10 11.04 22.56
CA GLY A 327 -14.79 10.92 21.27
C GLY A 327 -14.75 12.15 20.34
N THR A 328 -13.97 13.19 20.65
CA THR A 328 -13.63 14.26 19.69
C THR A 328 -12.14 14.35 19.40
N LYS A 329 -11.31 13.53 20.05
CA LYS A 329 -9.86 13.72 20.02
C LYS A 329 -9.23 13.21 18.73
N THR A 330 -9.87 12.27 18.05
CA THR A 330 -9.42 11.76 16.75
C THR A 330 -9.73 12.77 15.65
N ASP A 331 -11.00 13.16 15.49
CA ASP A 331 -11.50 13.88 14.31
C ASP A 331 -12.24 15.19 14.61
N GLY A 332 -12.29 15.59 15.89
CA GLY A 332 -12.97 16.79 16.34
C GLY A 332 -14.49 16.64 16.52
N ASN A 333 -15.08 15.46 16.32
CA ASN A 333 -16.53 15.28 16.24
C ASN A 333 -17.06 13.92 16.74
N GLN A 334 -17.74 13.95 17.89
CA GLN A 334 -18.45 12.81 18.52
C GLN A 334 -19.52 12.11 17.67
N SER A 335 -19.89 12.62 16.49
CA SER A 335 -20.87 11.99 15.59
C SER A 335 -20.25 11.47 14.30
N ILE A 336 -18.91 11.45 14.24
CA ILE A 336 -18.14 10.74 13.25
C ILE A 336 -17.52 9.54 13.97
N THR A 337 -17.44 8.44 13.25
CA THR A 337 -16.64 7.30 13.69
C THR A 337 -15.46 7.20 12.77
N THR A 338 -14.28 7.38 13.34
CA THR A 338 -13.01 7.25 12.65
C THR A 338 -12.33 5.96 13.09
N VAL A 339 -12.08 5.08 12.14
CA VAL A 339 -11.24 3.90 12.29
C VAL A 339 -9.89 4.21 11.67
N ASP A 340 -8.83 3.94 12.40
CA ASP A 340 -7.44 4.12 11.98
C ASP A 340 -6.67 2.85 12.36
N LEU A 341 -6.20 2.11 11.37
CA LEU A 341 -5.45 0.88 11.62
C LEU A 341 -3.94 1.14 11.78
N GLY A 342 -3.45 2.32 11.40
CA GLY A 342 -2.04 2.69 11.58
C GLY A 342 -1.20 2.45 10.34
N ALA A 343 0.11 2.31 10.50
CA ALA A 343 0.95 1.70 9.47
C ALA A 343 0.92 0.17 9.54
N GLY A 344 1.54 -0.53 8.57
CA GLY A 344 1.59 -1.98 8.50
C GLY A 344 0.75 -2.54 7.36
N ASP A 345 0.86 -3.84 7.09
CA ASP A 345 -0.05 -4.51 6.15
C ASP A 345 -1.28 -5.01 6.93
N ASP A 346 -2.34 -4.20 6.97
CA ASP A 346 -3.50 -4.41 7.84
C ASP A 346 -4.65 -5.14 7.17
N LEU A 347 -5.47 -5.83 7.98
CA LEU A 347 -6.68 -6.49 7.52
C LEU A 347 -7.90 -6.01 8.31
N MET A 348 -8.84 -5.36 7.64
CA MET A 348 -10.16 -5.08 8.19
C MET A 348 -11.27 -5.81 7.45
N VAL A 349 -12.06 -6.61 8.18
CA VAL A 349 -13.22 -7.32 7.65
C VAL A 349 -14.48 -6.88 8.37
N ILE A 350 -15.44 -6.30 7.66
CA ILE A 350 -16.74 -5.96 8.21
C ILE A 350 -17.85 -6.80 7.57
N ARG A 351 -18.83 -7.23 8.37
CA ARG A 351 -19.99 -7.97 7.85
C ARG A 351 -21.17 -7.07 7.49
N GLY A 352 -21.31 -5.91 8.13
CA GLY A 352 -22.41 -4.98 7.87
C GLY A 352 -22.04 -3.87 6.90
N ASN A 353 -22.66 -2.72 7.12
CA ASN A 353 -22.57 -1.55 6.26
C ASN A 353 -21.59 -0.52 6.83
N MET A 354 -21.14 0.40 5.98
CA MET A 354 -20.61 1.68 6.43
C MET A 354 -21.71 2.73 6.35
N LEU A 355 -22.10 3.28 7.50
CA LEU A 355 -23.12 4.33 7.58
C LEU A 355 -22.53 5.71 7.27
N ALA A 356 -23.38 6.71 7.05
CA ALA A 356 -22.91 8.08 6.78
C ALA A 356 -22.07 8.61 7.96
N ASN A 357 -21.17 9.56 7.74
CA ASN A 357 -20.21 10.08 8.73
C ASN A 357 -19.37 8.97 9.41
N THR A 358 -18.86 8.06 8.61
CA THR A 358 -17.84 7.09 9.02
C THR A 358 -16.62 7.28 8.14
N ARG A 359 -15.43 7.06 8.71
CA ARG A 359 -14.15 7.15 8.02
C ARG A 359 -13.34 5.94 8.45
N VAL A 360 -12.82 5.21 7.48
CA VAL A 360 -11.86 4.14 7.71
C VAL A 360 -10.59 4.55 7.02
N TYR A 361 -9.52 4.66 7.78
CA TYR A 361 -8.14 4.74 7.34
C TYR A 361 -7.59 3.33 7.54
N THR A 362 -7.23 2.64 6.45
CA THR A 362 -6.49 1.39 6.60
C THR A 362 -5.04 1.72 6.90
N GLY A 363 -4.47 2.68 6.18
CA GLY A 363 -3.27 3.38 6.63
C GLY A 363 -2.04 3.01 5.80
N GLU A 364 -0.83 3.24 6.30
CA GLU A 364 0.36 3.11 5.46
C GLU A 364 0.82 1.65 5.36
N GLY A 365 0.85 1.05 4.17
CA GLY A 365 1.24 -0.35 3.95
C GLY A 365 0.27 -1.04 3.00
N ASN A 366 0.46 -2.34 2.73
CA ASN A 366 -0.40 -3.05 1.77
C ASN A 366 -1.62 -3.62 2.49
N ASP A 367 -2.70 -2.85 2.52
CA ASP A 367 -3.85 -3.15 3.32
C ASP A 367 -4.91 -3.96 2.59
N THR A 368 -5.77 -4.59 3.38
CA THR A 368 -6.95 -5.28 2.89
C THR A 368 -8.20 -4.86 3.67
N PHE A 369 -9.10 -4.16 2.99
CA PHE A 369 -10.45 -3.88 3.48
C PHE A 369 -11.48 -4.77 2.79
N THR A 370 -12.24 -5.55 3.56
CA THR A 370 -13.29 -6.42 3.03
C THR A 370 -14.64 -6.18 3.68
N MET A 371 -15.69 -6.01 2.86
CA MET A 371 -17.08 -6.15 3.29
C MET A 371 -17.65 -7.52 2.85
N ASP A 372 -17.87 -8.43 3.81
CA ASP A 372 -18.13 -9.87 3.56
C ASP A 372 -19.45 -10.44 4.13
N GLY A 373 -20.41 -9.62 4.57
CA GLY A 373 -21.66 -10.12 5.19
C GLY A 373 -22.94 -9.85 4.40
N MET A 374 -23.90 -10.79 4.45
CA MET A 374 -25.12 -10.79 3.61
C MET A 374 -26.23 -9.77 4.04
N ASN A 375 -26.06 -8.46 3.97
CA ASN A 375 -27.16 -7.53 4.25
C ASN A 375 -28.28 -7.50 3.17
N THR A 376 -29.55 -7.71 3.55
CA THR A 376 -30.71 -7.47 2.68
C THR A 376 -31.08 -5.98 2.54
N ALA A 377 -30.28 -5.07 3.10
CA ALA A 377 -30.49 -3.63 3.04
C ALA A 377 -30.26 -3.07 1.63
N LEU A 378 -30.79 -1.86 1.38
CA LEU A 378 -30.70 -1.21 0.07
C LEU A 378 -29.30 -0.63 -0.25
N ARG A 379 -28.39 -0.48 0.71
CA ARG A 379 -27.08 0.17 0.52
C ARG A 379 -25.96 -0.54 1.28
N VAL A 380 -24.76 -0.59 0.70
CA VAL A 380 -23.54 -1.15 1.34
C VAL A 380 -22.78 -0.06 2.07
N MET A 381 -22.44 1.00 1.34
CA MET A 381 -21.89 2.24 1.89
C MET A 381 -22.86 3.39 1.63
N TYR A 382 -23.01 4.26 2.61
CA TYR A 382 -23.90 5.42 2.55
C TYR A 382 -23.14 6.66 2.06
N ALA A 383 -23.85 7.60 1.45
CA ALA A 383 -23.26 8.90 1.12
C ALA A 383 -22.71 9.57 2.38
N GLY A 384 -21.46 10.04 2.31
CA GLY A 384 -20.72 10.61 3.45
C GLY A 384 -19.99 9.58 4.31
N SER A 385 -19.86 8.32 3.89
CA SER A 385 -18.85 7.39 4.41
C SER A 385 -17.60 7.41 3.54
N TYR A 386 -16.43 7.27 4.16
CA TYR A 386 -15.13 7.31 3.49
C TYR A 386 -14.30 6.07 3.81
N ILE A 387 -13.60 5.57 2.80
CA ILE A 387 -12.44 4.69 2.96
C ILE A 387 -11.25 5.45 2.37
N PHE A 388 -10.17 5.53 3.13
CA PHE A 388 -8.85 6.01 2.73
C PHE A 388 -7.91 4.83 2.96
N THR A 389 -7.30 4.29 1.90
CA THR A 389 -6.35 3.20 2.09
C THR A 389 -4.91 3.67 2.19
N GLU A 390 -4.59 4.87 1.68
CA GLU A 390 -3.32 5.59 1.89
C GLU A 390 -2.17 5.06 1.02
N SER A 391 -0.93 5.03 1.49
CA SER A 391 0.17 4.58 0.64
C SER A 391 0.39 3.07 0.77
N GLY A 392 0.47 2.38 -0.36
CA GLY A 392 0.65 0.93 -0.42
C GLY A 392 -0.10 0.30 -1.57
N ASP A 393 0.11 -0.99 -1.81
CA ASP A 393 -0.65 -1.76 -2.81
C ASP A 393 -1.89 -2.36 -2.13
N ASP A 394 -3.00 -1.63 -2.13
CA ASP A 394 -4.17 -1.93 -1.30
C ASP A 394 -5.23 -2.79 -1.99
N ILE A 395 -6.02 -3.51 -1.19
CA ILE A 395 -7.12 -4.34 -1.67
C ILE A 395 -8.44 -3.97 -0.96
N VAL A 396 -9.36 -3.37 -1.71
CA VAL A 396 -10.72 -3.09 -1.26
C VAL A 396 -11.71 -4.02 -1.94
N THR A 397 -12.30 -4.94 -1.17
CA THR A 397 -13.30 -5.90 -1.67
C THR A 397 -14.69 -5.68 -1.05
N ILE A 398 -15.66 -5.38 -1.89
CA ILE A 398 -17.09 -5.29 -1.56
C ILE A 398 -17.81 -6.52 -2.14
N LYS A 399 -17.78 -7.65 -1.43
CA LYS A 399 -18.16 -8.95 -2.01
C LYS A 399 -19.62 -9.05 -2.42
N ARG A 400 -20.54 -8.56 -1.59
CA ARG A 400 -21.99 -8.46 -1.83
C ARG A 400 -22.61 -7.81 -0.60
N THR A 401 -23.39 -6.73 -0.76
CA THR A 401 -24.75 -6.54 -0.19
C THR A 401 -25.33 -5.12 -0.19
N GLY A 402 -26.16 -4.86 -1.19
CA GLY A 402 -27.04 -3.70 -1.29
C GLY A 402 -27.30 -3.33 -2.75
N VAL A 403 -28.29 -2.48 -3.00
CA VAL A 403 -28.59 -1.96 -4.35
C VAL A 403 -27.55 -0.90 -4.75
N THR A 404 -26.99 -0.16 -3.79
CA THR A 404 -26.05 0.94 -4.07
C THR A 404 -24.85 0.98 -3.11
N ASN A 405 -23.68 1.27 -3.65
CA ASN A 405 -22.52 1.81 -2.93
C ASN A 405 -22.47 3.32 -3.21
N ALA A 406 -22.68 4.15 -2.19
CA ALA A 406 -22.62 5.61 -2.31
C ALA A 406 -21.45 6.21 -1.51
N GLY A 407 -20.53 5.38 -1.04
CA GLY A 407 -19.34 5.81 -0.32
C GLY A 407 -18.39 6.59 -1.20
N GLN A 408 -17.43 7.28 -0.59
CA GLN A 408 -16.26 7.80 -1.28
C GLN A 408 -15.09 6.88 -0.90
N ILE A 409 -14.39 6.35 -1.89
CA ILE A 409 -13.29 5.42 -1.69
C ILE A 409 -12.08 6.03 -2.36
N TYR A 410 -11.02 6.25 -1.59
CA TYR A 410 -9.73 6.72 -2.05
C TYR A 410 -8.75 5.59 -1.80
N LEU A 411 -8.20 5.03 -2.87
CA LEU A 411 -7.20 3.98 -2.77
C LEU A 411 -5.80 4.53 -2.46
N GLY A 412 -5.61 5.85 -2.59
CA GLY A 412 -4.37 6.49 -2.14
C GLY A 412 -3.27 6.39 -3.18
N SER A 413 -2.04 6.06 -2.79
CA SER A 413 -0.91 5.92 -3.73
C SER A 413 -0.37 4.50 -3.74
N GLY A 414 -0.20 3.91 -4.91
CA GLY A 414 0.31 2.55 -5.06
C GLY A 414 -0.46 1.75 -6.10
N SER A 415 -0.19 0.45 -6.19
CA SER A 415 -0.86 -0.42 -7.18
C SER A 415 -2.08 -1.11 -6.56
N ASP A 416 -3.23 -0.46 -6.65
CA ASP A 416 -4.40 -0.86 -5.87
C ASP A 416 -5.36 -1.80 -6.62
N THR A 417 -6.18 -2.50 -5.84
CA THR A 417 -7.21 -3.40 -6.34
C THR A 417 -8.57 -3.12 -5.70
N PHE A 418 -9.55 -2.73 -6.52
CA PHE A 418 -10.95 -2.61 -6.10
C PHE A 418 -11.84 -3.67 -6.75
N ILE A 419 -12.57 -4.43 -5.93
CA ILE A 419 -13.51 -5.44 -6.39
C ILE A 419 -14.89 -5.20 -5.78
N GLN A 420 -15.92 -5.02 -6.60
CA GLN A 420 -17.31 -4.95 -6.16
C GLN A 420 -18.17 -6.03 -6.81
N GLY A 421 -18.76 -6.89 -5.98
CA GLY A 421 -19.53 -8.06 -6.39
C GLY A 421 -18.65 -9.25 -6.78
N ASP A 422 -19.24 -10.22 -7.47
CA ASP A 422 -18.54 -11.36 -8.08
C ASP A 422 -19.15 -11.78 -9.43
N ALA A 423 -18.57 -12.78 -10.07
CA ALA A 423 -19.01 -13.22 -11.40
C ALA A 423 -20.37 -13.97 -11.42
N THR A 424 -21.08 -14.12 -10.29
CA THR A 424 -22.37 -14.82 -10.21
C THR A 424 -23.58 -13.88 -10.33
N ASP A 425 -24.77 -14.41 -10.65
CA ASP A 425 -25.96 -13.64 -11.06
C ASP A 425 -26.61 -12.72 -9.99
N ASN A 426 -25.99 -12.51 -8.82
CA ASN A 426 -26.57 -11.75 -7.70
C ASN A 426 -25.89 -10.40 -7.41
N ASN A 427 -25.15 -9.84 -8.39
CA ASN A 427 -24.35 -8.63 -8.19
C ASN A 427 -24.91 -7.47 -9.02
N ASP A 428 -25.82 -6.72 -8.42
CA ASP A 428 -26.45 -5.52 -8.99
C ASP A 428 -26.09 -4.25 -8.20
N THR A 429 -25.10 -4.33 -7.30
CA THR A 429 -24.67 -3.17 -6.54
C THR A 429 -24.13 -2.11 -7.49
N THR A 430 -24.79 -0.95 -7.48
CA THR A 430 -24.39 0.20 -8.29
C THR A 430 -23.39 1.05 -7.51
N LEU A 431 -22.19 1.25 -8.03
CA LEU A 431 -21.27 2.28 -7.54
C LEU A 431 -21.81 3.66 -7.98
N SER A 432 -22.32 4.40 -7.00
CA SER A 432 -22.96 5.72 -7.17
C SER A 432 -22.18 6.86 -6.52
N GLY A 433 -21.16 6.53 -5.73
CA GLY A 433 -20.22 7.49 -5.15
C GLY A 433 -18.97 7.65 -6.01
N LEU A 434 -17.87 8.03 -5.37
CA LEU A 434 -16.56 8.20 -5.99
C LEU A 434 -15.69 6.98 -5.68
N LEU A 435 -14.99 6.47 -6.69
CA LEU A 435 -13.83 5.62 -6.54
C LEU A 435 -12.63 6.36 -7.14
N ASP A 436 -11.67 6.71 -6.30
CA ASP A 436 -10.46 7.42 -6.65
C ASP A 436 -9.28 6.45 -6.51
N LEU A 437 -8.49 6.29 -7.57
CA LEU A 437 -7.41 5.31 -7.70
C LEU A 437 -6.04 6.00 -7.61
N GLY A 438 -5.90 7.06 -6.82
CA GLY A 438 -4.66 7.86 -6.79
C GLY A 438 -4.62 9.00 -7.80
N SER A 439 -5.78 9.62 -8.04
CA SER A 439 -5.98 10.62 -9.10
C SER A 439 -5.42 12.04 -8.83
N GLY A 440 -4.64 12.19 -7.77
CA GLY A 440 -3.87 13.38 -7.50
C GLY A 440 -2.87 13.65 -8.64
N THR A 441 -2.58 14.93 -8.86
CA THR A 441 -1.61 15.33 -9.89
C THR A 441 -0.24 15.56 -9.25
N LYS A 442 0.84 15.51 -10.04
CA LYS A 442 2.25 15.55 -9.60
C LYS A 442 2.59 16.68 -8.63
N ASP A 443 1.85 17.79 -8.68
CA ASP A 443 2.07 18.97 -7.85
C ASP A 443 0.92 19.27 -6.86
N ILE A 444 -0.21 18.55 -6.93
CA ILE A 444 -1.44 18.86 -6.18
C ILE A 444 -2.15 17.56 -5.78
N SER A 445 -2.09 17.24 -4.48
CA SER A 445 -2.98 16.26 -3.84
C SER A 445 -4.43 16.69 -4.00
N ASN A 446 -5.31 15.73 -4.27
CA ASN A 446 -6.75 15.88 -4.40
C ASN A 446 -7.52 15.27 -3.21
N MET A 447 -6.83 14.90 -2.12
CA MET A 447 -7.47 14.39 -0.91
C MET A 447 -8.59 15.33 -0.43
N PRO A 448 -9.77 14.79 -0.04
CA PRO A 448 -10.90 15.61 0.35
C PRO A 448 -10.64 16.26 1.70
N LYS A 449 -11.34 17.35 2.02
CA LYS A 449 -11.25 17.99 3.35
C LYS A 449 -11.66 17.07 4.52
N GLU A 450 -12.35 15.96 4.21
CA GLU A 450 -12.74 14.94 5.16
C GLU A 450 -11.58 14.03 5.57
N TYR A 451 -10.55 13.93 4.73
CA TYR A 451 -9.27 13.33 5.08
C TYR A 451 -8.55 14.22 6.10
N LEU A 452 -8.12 13.64 7.21
CA LEU A 452 -7.38 14.30 8.26
C LEU A 452 -6.01 13.65 8.36
N SER A 453 -4.94 14.42 8.21
CA SER A 453 -3.59 13.86 8.31
C SER A 453 -3.09 13.68 9.75
N VAL A 454 -3.79 14.27 10.73
CA VAL A 454 -3.40 14.19 12.15
C VAL A 454 -4.59 14.15 13.09
N TYR A 455 -4.38 13.58 14.26
CA TYR A 455 -5.33 13.58 15.36
C TYR A 455 -5.65 15.01 15.85
N GLN A 456 -6.91 15.23 16.23
CA GLN A 456 -7.43 16.54 16.69
C GLN A 456 -7.19 16.85 18.19
N ASP A 457 -6.34 16.07 18.87
CA ASP A 457 -6.00 16.25 20.29
C ASP A 457 -4.80 17.20 20.52
N GLY A 458 -4.16 17.66 19.45
CA GLY A 458 -2.98 18.53 19.47
C GLY A 458 -1.64 17.80 19.62
N SER A 459 -1.62 16.47 19.54
CA SER A 459 -0.40 15.65 19.57
C SER A 459 0.41 15.72 18.27
N ASN A 460 -0.23 16.05 17.15
CA ASN A 460 0.30 15.89 15.79
C ASN A 460 0.68 14.44 15.43
N LEU A 461 0.09 13.45 16.11
CA LEU A 461 0.16 12.06 15.67
C LEU A 461 -0.52 11.94 14.31
N SER A 462 0.08 11.17 13.39
CA SER A 462 -0.45 10.94 12.05
C SER A 462 -1.73 10.12 12.11
N LEU A 463 -2.76 10.50 11.37
CA LEU A 463 -3.86 9.60 10.96
C LEU A 463 -3.59 9.00 9.58
N GLY A 464 -2.51 9.46 8.94
CA GLY A 464 -2.22 9.25 7.54
C GLY A 464 -1.46 10.40 6.92
N ASN A 465 -0.56 10.11 5.98
CA ASN A 465 0.21 11.15 5.30
C ASN A 465 0.23 11.04 3.78
N ASP A 466 -0.60 10.16 3.22
CA ASP A 466 -0.74 9.99 1.79
C ASP A 466 -1.25 11.24 1.06
N ASN A 467 -0.83 11.36 -0.20
CA ASN A 467 -1.14 12.49 -1.07
C ASN A 467 -2.13 12.13 -2.20
N ASN A 468 -2.54 10.87 -2.29
CA ASN A 468 -3.40 10.27 -3.31
C ASN A 468 -2.84 10.49 -4.72
N ILE A 469 -1.52 10.36 -4.91
CA ILE A 469 -0.83 10.53 -6.19
C ILE A 469 -0.04 9.28 -6.50
N ASP A 470 -0.48 8.57 -7.54
CA ASP A 470 0.28 7.45 -8.11
C ASP A 470 1.56 7.87 -8.81
N THR A 471 2.49 6.94 -8.89
CA THR A 471 3.64 7.02 -9.77
C THR A 471 3.32 6.43 -11.14
N ALA A 472 4.08 6.81 -12.15
CA ALA A 472 3.90 6.30 -13.51
C ALA A 472 4.15 4.78 -13.67
N THR A 473 4.58 4.07 -12.61
CA THR A 473 4.76 2.61 -12.61
C THR A 473 3.66 1.86 -11.89
N ASP A 474 2.81 2.56 -11.16
CA ASP A 474 1.75 1.94 -10.38
C ASP A 474 0.63 1.47 -11.30
N VAL A 475 -0.08 0.42 -10.88
CA VAL A 475 -1.10 -0.24 -11.70
C VAL A 475 -2.33 -0.54 -10.86
N ASN A 476 -3.42 0.17 -11.14
CA ASN A 476 -4.69 -0.06 -10.49
C ASN A 476 -5.55 -1.07 -11.25
N THR A 477 -6.28 -1.89 -10.50
CA THR A 477 -7.21 -2.88 -11.05
C THR A 477 -8.59 -2.74 -10.43
N VAL A 478 -9.58 -2.40 -11.26
CA VAL A 478 -10.97 -2.23 -10.85
C VAL A 478 -11.86 -3.27 -11.52
N THR A 479 -12.57 -4.06 -10.73
CA THR A 479 -13.62 -4.96 -11.23
C THR A 479 -14.95 -4.71 -10.54
N ILE A 480 -15.92 -4.22 -11.31
CA ILE A 480 -17.29 -3.97 -10.85
C ILE A 480 -18.22 -4.94 -11.56
N TYR A 481 -18.62 -5.98 -10.83
CA TYR A 481 -19.68 -6.91 -11.19
C TYR A 481 -21.05 -6.27 -10.99
N GLY A 482 -21.28 -5.09 -11.57
CA GLY A 482 -22.45 -4.27 -11.32
C GLY A 482 -22.49 -3.06 -12.26
N SER A 483 -23.23 -2.03 -11.85
CA SER A 483 -23.32 -0.77 -12.60
C SER A 483 -22.51 0.34 -11.93
N VAL A 484 -22.13 1.35 -12.70
CA VAL A 484 -21.51 2.59 -12.23
C VAL A 484 -22.38 3.75 -12.65
N SER A 485 -22.88 4.52 -11.68
CA SER A 485 -23.58 5.77 -11.90
C SER A 485 -22.87 6.98 -11.27
N GLY A 486 -21.78 6.72 -10.54
CA GLY A 486 -20.94 7.71 -9.88
C GLY A 486 -19.73 8.09 -10.74
N GLU A 487 -18.57 8.19 -10.11
CA GLU A 487 -17.34 8.63 -10.77
C GLU A 487 -16.20 7.66 -10.44
N ILE A 488 -15.35 7.36 -11.42
CA ILE A 488 -14.07 6.67 -11.24
C ILE A 488 -12.96 7.58 -11.77
N LEU A 489 -11.95 7.84 -10.96
CA LEU A 489 -10.78 8.67 -11.30
C LEU A 489 -9.51 7.83 -11.16
N GLY A 490 -8.71 7.76 -12.22
CA GLY A 490 -7.44 7.05 -12.32
C GLY A 490 -6.27 7.85 -11.80
N GLY A 491 -5.67 8.67 -12.65
CA GLY A 491 -4.60 9.59 -12.29
C GLY A 491 -3.35 9.41 -13.12
N TYR A 492 -2.23 9.27 -12.42
CA TYR A 492 -1.02 8.68 -12.95
C TYR A 492 -1.10 7.16 -12.78
N GLY A 493 -0.14 6.44 -13.39
CA GLY A 493 -0.15 4.97 -13.32
C GLY A 493 -1.12 4.39 -14.34
N SER A 494 -1.13 3.07 -14.48
CA SER A 494 -2.00 2.39 -15.45
C SER A 494 -3.27 1.85 -14.80
N ASP A 495 -4.43 2.25 -15.29
CA ASP A 495 -5.73 1.85 -14.76
C ASP A 495 -6.41 0.76 -15.59
N ASN A 496 -6.78 -0.34 -14.95
CA ASN A 496 -7.47 -1.46 -15.60
C ASN A 496 -8.89 -1.62 -15.04
N ILE A 497 -9.87 -1.04 -15.74
CA ILE A 497 -11.26 -0.94 -15.27
C ILE A 497 -12.18 -1.90 -16.04
N THR A 498 -12.93 -2.71 -15.31
CA THR A 498 -14.02 -3.55 -15.85
C THR A 498 -15.36 -3.24 -15.18
N VAL A 499 -16.34 -2.81 -15.97
CA VAL A 499 -17.74 -2.59 -15.56
C VAL A 499 -18.65 -3.55 -16.33
N THR A 500 -19.10 -4.60 -15.67
CA THR A 500 -19.83 -5.70 -16.35
C THR A 500 -21.27 -5.39 -16.75
N LYS A 501 -21.90 -4.33 -16.21
CA LYS A 501 -23.28 -3.94 -16.55
C LYS A 501 -23.33 -2.53 -17.14
N ASN A 502 -23.96 -1.58 -16.45
CA ASN A 502 -24.24 -0.26 -16.99
C ASN A 502 -23.26 0.78 -16.46
N LEU A 503 -22.63 1.53 -17.33
CA LEU A 503 -21.93 2.77 -17.04
C LEU A 503 -22.85 3.94 -17.43
N THR A 504 -23.37 4.64 -16.43
CA THR A 504 -24.12 5.89 -16.58
C THR A 504 -23.48 7.09 -15.88
N GLY A 505 -22.38 6.83 -15.18
CA GLY A 505 -21.54 7.82 -14.52
C GLY A 505 -20.34 8.22 -15.39
N ASN A 506 -19.33 8.81 -14.77
CA ASN A 506 -18.13 9.29 -15.45
C ASN A 506 -16.91 8.42 -15.11
N ILE A 507 -16.00 8.28 -16.06
CA ILE A 507 -14.68 7.66 -15.86
C ILE A 507 -13.63 8.59 -16.49
N SER A 508 -12.56 8.87 -15.75
CA SER A 508 -11.39 9.61 -16.23
C SER A 508 -10.14 8.90 -15.72
N VAL A 509 -9.29 8.36 -16.60
CA VAL A 509 -8.14 7.52 -16.18
C VAL A 509 -6.79 8.23 -16.25
N GLY A 510 -6.61 9.24 -17.10
CA GLY A 510 -5.53 10.21 -16.96
C GLY A 510 -4.31 9.88 -17.83
N ASP A 511 -3.12 9.85 -17.23
CA ASP A 511 -1.87 9.60 -17.95
C ASP A 511 -1.57 8.08 -17.98
N ASN A 512 -0.66 7.65 -18.86
CA ASN A 512 -0.25 6.25 -19.09
C ASN A 512 -1.30 5.41 -19.86
N ALA A 513 -0.93 4.16 -20.16
CA ALA A 513 -1.78 3.27 -20.96
C ALA A 513 -2.84 2.62 -20.09
N ASP A 514 -4.10 2.90 -20.40
CA ASP A 514 -5.26 2.51 -19.59
C ASP A 514 -6.22 1.60 -20.34
N THR A 515 -7.01 0.81 -19.59
CA THR A 515 -8.03 -0.05 -20.16
C THR A 515 -9.39 0.12 -19.50
N LEU A 516 -10.44 0.25 -20.32
CA LEU A 516 -11.83 0.20 -19.89
C LEU A 516 -12.58 -0.89 -20.67
N THR A 517 -13.13 -1.86 -19.97
CA THR A 517 -14.15 -2.78 -20.51
C THR A 517 -15.50 -2.49 -19.88
N ALA A 518 -16.50 -2.13 -20.69
CA ALA A 518 -17.84 -1.83 -20.22
C ALA A 518 -18.93 -2.67 -20.94
N GLY A 519 -19.99 -3.02 -20.23
CA GLY A 519 -21.23 -3.58 -20.79
C GLY A 519 -21.96 -2.56 -21.66
N TRP A 520 -22.81 -1.76 -21.02
CA TRP A 520 -23.50 -0.63 -21.62
C TRP A 520 -22.89 0.70 -21.18
N ILE A 521 -22.73 1.67 -22.07
CA ILE A 521 -22.35 3.05 -21.74
C ILE A 521 -23.46 4.01 -22.20
N TYR A 522 -24.15 4.67 -21.28
CA TYR A 522 -25.27 5.56 -21.63
C TYR A 522 -25.62 6.60 -20.58
N GLY A 523 -26.75 7.29 -20.76
CA GLY A 523 -27.33 8.11 -19.69
C GLY A 523 -26.62 9.44 -19.45
N GLY A 524 -25.77 9.87 -20.38
CA GLY A 524 -24.95 11.07 -20.29
C GLY A 524 -23.54 10.80 -19.79
N ALA A 525 -23.13 9.53 -19.65
CA ALA A 525 -21.80 9.13 -19.24
C ALA A 525 -20.71 9.78 -20.10
N THR A 526 -19.65 10.25 -19.45
CA THR A 526 -18.43 10.69 -20.10
C THR A 526 -17.28 9.75 -19.74
N VAL A 527 -16.58 9.24 -20.75
CA VAL A 527 -15.33 8.50 -20.60
C VAL A 527 -14.21 9.35 -21.18
N SER A 528 -13.16 9.56 -20.41
CA SER A 528 -11.92 10.23 -20.83
C SER A 528 -10.76 9.29 -20.53
N MET A 529 -10.01 8.86 -21.54
CA MET A 529 -8.86 8.00 -21.30
C MET A 529 -7.63 8.84 -20.96
N GLY A 530 -7.25 9.81 -21.79
CA GLY A 530 -6.27 10.85 -21.44
C GLY A 530 -5.00 10.72 -22.26
N ASP A 531 -3.82 10.79 -21.62
CA ASP A 531 -2.52 10.71 -22.32
C ASP A 531 -1.97 9.28 -22.19
N GLY A 532 -1.84 8.53 -23.27
CA GLY A 532 -1.32 7.17 -23.26
C GLY A 532 -1.87 6.35 -24.42
N ASN A 533 -1.46 5.10 -24.53
CA ASN A 533 -2.03 4.22 -25.55
C ASN A 533 -3.16 3.41 -24.91
N ASP A 534 -4.38 3.89 -25.07
CA ASP A 534 -5.52 3.45 -24.29
C ASP A 534 -6.38 2.44 -25.03
N THR A 535 -7.19 1.68 -24.28
CA THR A 535 -8.13 0.72 -24.86
C THR A 535 -9.49 0.79 -24.20
N VAL A 536 -10.51 1.14 -24.97
CA VAL A 536 -11.92 1.08 -24.57
C VAL A 536 -12.62 -0.06 -25.31
N THR A 537 -13.16 -1.04 -24.60
CA THR A 537 -13.99 -2.12 -25.15
C THR A 537 -15.43 -2.01 -24.66
N VAL A 538 -16.38 -1.90 -25.58
CA VAL A 538 -17.82 -1.91 -25.30
C VAL A 538 -18.40 -3.25 -25.74
N THR A 539 -19.00 -3.98 -24.81
CA THR A 539 -19.44 -5.36 -25.04
C THR A 539 -20.91 -5.49 -25.42
N ASP A 540 -21.79 -4.61 -24.92
CA ASP A 540 -23.22 -4.65 -25.23
C ASP A 540 -23.69 -3.45 -26.09
N GLY A 541 -23.41 -2.21 -25.68
CA GLY A 541 -23.83 -1.03 -26.45
C GLY A 541 -23.54 0.34 -25.85
N ALA A 542 -23.58 1.37 -26.68
CA ALA A 542 -23.35 2.75 -26.26
C ALA A 542 -24.36 3.73 -26.89
N TYR A 543 -24.94 4.63 -26.09
CA TYR A 543 -25.83 5.70 -26.58
C TYR A 543 -26.01 6.83 -25.58
N ASN A 544 -26.20 8.08 -26.02
CA ASN A 544 -26.28 9.23 -25.11
C ASN A 544 -25.03 9.29 -24.21
N THR A 545 -23.84 9.29 -24.81
CA THR A 545 -22.54 9.26 -24.12
C THR A 545 -21.48 9.93 -24.98
N THR A 546 -20.41 10.39 -24.33
CA THR A 546 -19.18 10.88 -24.96
C THR A 546 -18.01 10.02 -24.49
N ILE A 547 -17.21 9.54 -25.43
CA ILE A 547 -16.00 8.75 -25.17
C ILE A 547 -14.86 9.47 -25.89
N SER A 548 -13.85 9.89 -25.14
CA SER A 548 -12.62 10.51 -25.63
C SER A 548 -11.46 9.58 -25.29
N LEU A 549 -10.67 9.18 -26.27
CA LEU A 549 -9.48 8.37 -26.04
C LEU A 549 -8.33 9.30 -25.60
N GLY A 550 -7.93 10.26 -26.41
CA GLY A 550 -7.05 11.34 -25.99
C GLY A 550 -5.77 11.36 -26.79
N ALA A 551 -4.60 11.40 -26.15
CA ALA A 551 -3.32 11.47 -26.86
C ALA A 551 -2.57 10.15 -26.75
N GLY A 552 -2.29 9.49 -27.87
CA GLY A 552 -1.52 8.26 -27.98
C GLY A 552 -2.10 7.38 -29.08
N ASP A 553 -1.52 6.20 -29.31
CA ASP A 553 -2.07 5.28 -30.32
C ASP A 553 -3.17 4.43 -29.67
N ASP A 554 -4.42 4.87 -29.77
CA ASP A 554 -5.54 4.33 -28.98
C ASP A 554 -6.38 3.27 -29.70
N VAL A 555 -7.17 2.53 -28.92
CA VAL A 555 -8.11 1.52 -29.44
C VAL A 555 -9.51 1.69 -28.84
N PHE A 556 -10.49 1.94 -29.71
CA PHE A 556 -11.91 1.78 -29.36
C PHE A 556 -12.48 0.54 -30.04
N ASP A 557 -12.95 -0.46 -29.28
CA ASP A 557 -13.55 -1.68 -29.80
C ASP A 557 -15.01 -1.83 -29.38
N SER A 558 -15.92 -1.67 -30.33
CA SER A 558 -17.35 -1.92 -30.16
C SER A 558 -17.86 -3.04 -31.06
N THR A 559 -16.99 -3.91 -31.58
CA THR A 559 -17.33 -4.93 -32.59
C THR A 559 -18.51 -5.82 -32.20
N GLY A 560 -18.64 -6.16 -30.91
CA GLY A 560 -19.74 -6.96 -30.35
C GLY A 560 -21.01 -6.16 -29.98
N ALA A 561 -20.94 -4.83 -30.00
CA ALA A 561 -21.91 -3.94 -29.40
C ALA A 561 -22.82 -3.21 -30.42
N THR A 562 -23.89 -2.60 -29.91
CA THR A 562 -24.76 -1.70 -30.69
C THR A 562 -24.59 -0.25 -30.25
N LEU A 563 -24.25 0.64 -31.19
CA LEU A 563 -24.08 2.07 -30.96
C LEU A 563 -25.29 2.88 -31.44
N GLY A 564 -25.57 4.02 -30.83
CA GLY A 564 -26.32 5.08 -31.49
C GLY A 564 -27.85 4.99 -31.48
N SER A 565 -28.49 4.65 -30.36
CA SER A 565 -29.96 4.85 -30.23
C SER A 565 -30.33 6.29 -29.82
N ALA A 566 -29.32 7.08 -29.48
CA ALA A 566 -29.31 8.50 -29.18
C ALA A 566 -27.90 9.06 -29.48
N ALA A 567 -27.72 10.38 -29.38
CA ALA A 567 -26.46 11.04 -29.70
C ALA A 567 -25.27 10.38 -28.97
N THR A 568 -24.27 9.93 -29.72
CA THR A 568 -23.10 9.22 -29.19
C THR A 568 -21.88 9.82 -29.84
N THR A 569 -20.91 10.27 -29.06
CA THR A 569 -19.66 10.83 -29.56
C THR A 569 -18.50 9.91 -29.18
N ILE A 570 -17.67 9.58 -30.16
CA ILE A 570 -16.39 8.89 -29.98
C ILE A 570 -15.34 9.79 -30.63
N ASP A 571 -14.32 10.15 -29.88
CA ASP A 571 -13.22 11.02 -30.28
C ASP A 571 -11.91 10.25 -30.03
N GLY A 572 -11.12 10.03 -31.09
CA GLY A 572 -9.82 9.35 -31.02
C GLY A 572 -8.80 10.28 -30.36
N GLY A 573 -8.42 11.35 -31.04
CA GLY A 573 -7.66 12.45 -30.44
C GLY A 573 -6.35 12.68 -31.18
N GLU A 574 -5.20 12.67 -30.51
CA GLU A 574 -3.89 12.73 -31.18
C GLU A 574 -3.24 11.35 -31.18
N GLY A 575 -2.63 10.91 -32.28
CA GLY A 575 -1.97 9.60 -32.39
C GLY A 575 -2.61 8.72 -33.45
N ASN A 576 -2.09 7.51 -33.69
CA ASN A 576 -2.61 6.65 -34.76
C ASN A 576 -3.63 5.67 -34.17
N ASP A 577 -4.89 6.06 -34.23
CA ASP A 577 -5.97 5.39 -33.52
C ASP A 577 -6.59 4.26 -34.32
N THR A 578 -7.12 3.27 -33.60
CA THR A 578 -7.91 2.18 -34.16
C THR A 578 -9.32 2.15 -33.58
N ILE A 579 -10.30 2.59 -34.36
CA ILE A 579 -11.72 2.64 -33.97
C ILE A 579 -12.49 1.54 -34.71
N LYS A 580 -12.95 0.51 -33.98
CA LYS A 580 -13.74 -0.60 -34.51
C LYS A 580 -15.21 -0.44 -34.14
N ILE A 581 -16.05 -0.44 -35.17
CA ILE A 581 -17.47 -0.13 -35.06
C ILE A 581 -18.31 -1.38 -35.26
N GLY A 582 -19.12 -1.69 -34.25
CA GLY A 582 -20.13 -2.75 -34.29
C GLY A 582 -21.38 -2.35 -35.06
N THR A 583 -22.55 -2.65 -34.49
CA THR A 583 -23.83 -2.32 -35.11
C THR A 583 -24.19 -0.86 -34.86
N ILE A 584 -24.40 -0.08 -35.92
CA ILE A 584 -24.96 1.27 -35.81
C ILE A 584 -26.49 1.17 -35.80
N SER A 585 -27.10 1.67 -34.74
CA SER A 585 -28.55 1.91 -34.66
C SER A 585 -28.87 3.35 -35.09
N ASN A 586 -30.13 3.58 -35.46
CA ASN A 586 -30.57 4.87 -35.98
C ASN A 586 -30.64 5.93 -34.86
N GLY A 587 -29.58 6.74 -34.68
CA GLY A 587 -29.57 7.75 -33.61
C GLY A 587 -28.41 8.73 -33.58
N ASN A 588 -27.82 9.06 -34.74
CA ASN A 588 -26.84 10.15 -34.88
C ASN A 588 -25.58 9.94 -34.02
N ILE A 589 -24.72 9.03 -34.46
CA ILE A 589 -23.37 8.85 -33.92
C ILE A 589 -22.45 9.92 -34.51
N THR A 590 -21.47 10.39 -33.76
CA THR A 590 -20.35 11.19 -34.25
C THR A 590 -19.07 10.45 -33.88
N ILE A 591 -18.29 10.10 -34.88
CA ILE A 591 -16.96 9.49 -34.72
C ILE A 591 -15.97 10.41 -35.40
N ASP A 592 -14.97 10.87 -34.66
CA ASP A 592 -13.82 11.60 -35.17
C ASP A 592 -12.57 10.81 -34.73
N ALA A 593 -11.75 10.38 -35.69
CA ALA A 593 -10.52 9.66 -35.36
C ALA A 593 -9.42 10.62 -34.86
N GLY A 594 -9.47 11.90 -35.28
CA GLY A 594 -8.60 12.92 -34.71
C GLY A 594 -7.40 13.22 -35.61
N ALA A 595 -6.20 13.28 -35.05
CA ALA A 595 -4.98 13.63 -35.77
C ALA A 595 -3.98 12.47 -35.70
N GLY A 596 -3.52 11.98 -36.84
CA GLY A 596 -2.66 10.81 -36.95
C GLY A 596 -2.98 10.01 -38.20
N ASP A 597 -2.30 8.89 -38.43
CA ASP A 597 -2.66 7.99 -39.53
C ASP A 597 -3.64 6.93 -39.02
N ASP A 598 -4.93 7.24 -39.00
CA ASP A 598 -5.94 6.48 -38.27
C ASP A 598 -6.53 5.30 -39.04
N ILE A 599 -7.10 4.35 -38.30
CA ILE A 599 -7.83 3.19 -38.82
C ILE A 599 -9.23 3.14 -38.24
N VAL A 600 -10.24 3.28 -39.09
CA VAL A 600 -11.64 3.06 -38.71
C VAL A 600 -12.19 1.79 -39.36
N VAL A 601 -12.62 0.82 -38.56
CA VAL A 601 -13.12 -0.48 -39.04
C VAL A 601 -14.65 -0.54 -38.97
N LEU A 602 -15.29 -0.78 -40.12
CA LEU A 602 -16.73 -1.03 -40.21
C LEU A 602 -17.02 -2.53 -40.38
N THR A 603 -17.91 -3.06 -39.53
CA THR A 603 -18.31 -4.48 -39.56
C THR A 603 -19.74 -4.71 -40.06
N LYS A 604 -20.48 -3.63 -40.34
CA LYS A 604 -21.88 -3.61 -40.80
C LYS A 604 -22.10 -2.53 -41.86
N ASP A 605 -23.12 -2.73 -42.70
CA ASP A 605 -23.49 -1.81 -43.78
C ASP A 605 -23.61 -0.36 -43.28
N TYR A 606 -23.10 0.57 -44.08
CA TYR A 606 -23.23 2.01 -43.85
C TYR A 606 -23.78 2.66 -45.12
N ASP A 607 -24.90 3.37 -45.02
CA ASP A 607 -25.55 4.03 -46.16
C ASP A 607 -26.38 5.22 -45.67
N THR A 608 -26.28 6.38 -46.32
CA THR A 608 -27.06 7.58 -45.96
C THR A 608 -28.48 7.59 -46.56
N LYS A 609 -28.86 6.53 -47.28
CA LYS A 609 -30.17 6.36 -47.96
C LYS A 609 -31.28 5.60 -47.19
N PRO A 610 -31.03 4.70 -46.22
CA PRO A 610 -32.07 4.03 -45.42
C PRO A 610 -32.90 4.99 -44.54
N VAL A 611 -33.93 4.46 -43.89
CA VAL A 611 -34.75 5.21 -42.92
C VAL A 611 -33.97 5.33 -41.60
N GLY A 612 -33.33 6.47 -41.37
CA GLY A 612 -32.61 6.78 -40.13
C GLY A 612 -31.33 7.57 -40.41
N ASN A 613 -30.83 8.33 -39.43
CA ASN A 613 -29.51 8.96 -39.49
C ASN A 613 -28.51 8.05 -38.77
N GLN A 614 -27.53 7.51 -39.50
CA GLN A 614 -26.48 6.64 -38.99
C GLN A 614 -25.31 7.40 -38.35
N GLY A 615 -25.23 8.72 -38.56
CA GLY A 615 -24.22 9.58 -37.97
C GLY A 615 -23.09 9.98 -38.92
N SER A 616 -22.07 10.66 -38.41
CA SER A 616 -20.87 11.03 -39.15
C SER A 616 -19.65 10.26 -38.67
N ILE A 617 -18.80 9.86 -39.61
CA ILE A 617 -17.50 9.24 -39.35
C ILE A 617 -16.45 10.08 -40.09
N ASN A 618 -15.47 10.58 -39.36
CA ASN A 618 -14.39 11.39 -39.87
C ASN A 618 -13.04 10.75 -39.53
N GLY A 619 -12.15 10.61 -40.51
CA GLY A 619 -10.77 10.19 -40.25
C GLY A 619 -9.86 11.31 -39.75
N GLY A 620 -10.24 12.58 -39.96
CA GLY A 620 -9.54 13.70 -39.33
C GLY A 620 -8.29 14.18 -40.09
N GLU A 621 -7.23 14.54 -39.36
CA GLU A 621 -5.96 15.04 -39.91
C GLU A 621 -4.93 13.91 -40.04
N GLY A 622 -4.57 13.53 -41.26
CA GLY A 622 -3.45 12.62 -41.49
C GLY A 622 -3.65 11.81 -42.76
N SER A 623 -3.18 10.56 -42.77
CA SER A 623 -3.40 9.62 -43.86
C SER A 623 -4.27 8.45 -43.42
N ASP A 624 -5.56 8.68 -43.36
CA ASP A 624 -6.50 7.78 -42.67
C ASP A 624 -7.00 6.64 -43.57
N THR A 625 -7.33 5.53 -42.93
CA THR A 625 -7.78 4.31 -43.60
C THR A 625 -9.12 3.81 -43.06
N LEU A 626 -10.13 3.80 -43.93
CA LEU A 626 -11.39 3.14 -43.67
C LEU A 626 -11.29 1.66 -44.04
N VAL A 627 -11.39 0.78 -43.04
CA VAL A 627 -11.37 -0.68 -43.24
C VAL A 627 -12.79 -1.21 -43.28
N LEU A 628 -13.07 -2.06 -44.27
CA LEU A 628 -14.30 -2.83 -44.33
C LEU A 628 -13.99 -4.27 -43.88
N ALA A 629 -14.85 -4.82 -43.03
CA ALA A 629 -14.72 -6.19 -42.55
C ALA A 629 -16.04 -6.96 -42.68
N GLY A 630 -15.96 -8.20 -43.17
CA GLY A 630 -17.11 -9.08 -43.37
C GLY A 630 -17.80 -8.90 -44.72
N ASN A 631 -19.11 -9.19 -44.78
CA ASN A 631 -19.96 -8.99 -45.96
C ASN A 631 -20.71 -7.68 -45.80
N ILE A 632 -20.17 -6.60 -46.34
CA ILE A 632 -20.58 -5.23 -46.04
C ILE A 632 -20.67 -4.39 -47.32
N SER A 633 -21.67 -3.52 -47.38
CA SER A 633 -21.80 -2.42 -48.35
C SER A 633 -21.67 -1.08 -47.63
N VAL A 634 -20.70 -0.27 -48.05
CA VAL A 634 -20.50 1.11 -47.56
C VAL A 634 -20.78 2.10 -48.68
N ASN A 635 -21.62 3.10 -48.42
CA ASN A 635 -21.83 4.25 -49.28
C ASN A 635 -21.17 5.48 -48.65
N LEU A 636 -20.17 6.03 -49.35
CA LEU A 636 -19.36 7.17 -48.91
C LEU A 636 -20.06 8.52 -49.08
N ALA A 637 -21.34 8.52 -49.43
CA ALA A 637 -22.11 9.74 -49.60
C ALA A 637 -22.18 10.57 -48.31
N THR A 638 -22.01 11.88 -48.45
CA THR A 638 -22.20 12.83 -47.35
C THR A 638 -23.59 13.45 -47.40
N GLY A 639 -24.20 13.57 -46.22
CA GLY A 639 -25.50 14.17 -45.97
C GLY A 639 -25.41 15.28 -44.92
N LYS A 640 -26.56 15.81 -44.51
CA LYS A 640 -26.59 16.80 -43.42
C LYS A 640 -26.51 16.08 -42.08
N ASN A 641 -25.40 16.24 -41.36
CA ASN A 641 -25.10 15.55 -40.09
C ASN A 641 -25.02 14.02 -40.24
N GLU A 642 -24.58 13.56 -41.42
CA GLU A 642 -24.41 12.14 -41.72
C GLU A 642 -23.36 11.98 -42.82
N GLY A 643 -22.54 10.93 -42.81
CA GLY A 643 -21.61 10.62 -43.90
C GLY A 643 -20.23 10.19 -43.43
N ILE A 644 -19.39 9.85 -44.41
CA ILE A 644 -18.00 9.45 -44.21
C ILE A 644 -17.11 10.50 -44.90
N ALA A 645 -16.12 11.01 -44.17
CA ALA A 645 -15.16 12.01 -44.65
C ALA A 645 -13.79 11.81 -43.96
N GLY A 646 -12.77 12.55 -44.41
CA GLY A 646 -11.42 12.54 -43.83
C GLY A 646 -10.65 11.25 -44.08
N PHE A 647 -10.85 10.56 -45.22
CA PHE A 647 -10.10 9.33 -45.52
C PHE A 647 -9.35 9.41 -46.85
N GLU A 648 -8.09 9.00 -46.85
CA GLU A 648 -7.24 8.85 -48.04
C GLU A 648 -7.33 7.44 -48.63
N LYS A 649 -7.68 6.45 -47.79
CA LYS A 649 -7.67 5.03 -48.14
C LYS A 649 -8.96 4.33 -47.71
N VAL A 650 -9.40 3.38 -48.54
CA VAL A 650 -10.37 2.35 -48.18
C VAL A 650 -9.69 1.00 -48.38
N ASP A 651 -9.68 0.16 -47.34
CA ASP A 651 -9.00 -1.12 -47.37
C ASP A 651 -9.98 -2.28 -47.12
N MET A 652 -10.09 -3.16 -48.11
CA MET A 652 -10.91 -4.39 -48.05
C MET A 652 -10.04 -5.65 -47.95
N THR A 653 -8.73 -5.52 -47.76
CA THR A 653 -7.75 -6.62 -47.77
C THR A 653 -7.61 -7.29 -46.40
N VAL A 654 -7.64 -6.53 -45.30
CA VAL A 654 -7.46 -7.01 -43.91
C VAL A 654 -8.77 -7.32 -43.19
N GLY A 655 -8.71 -7.66 -41.89
CA GLY A 655 -9.87 -8.04 -41.07
C GLY A 655 -10.31 -9.49 -41.25
N SER A 656 -9.42 -10.38 -41.72
CA SER A 656 -9.75 -11.80 -41.95
C SER A 656 -10.20 -12.58 -40.73
N ASP A 657 -9.78 -12.14 -39.55
CA ASP A 657 -10.20 -12.56 -38.22
C ASP A 657 -11.66 -12.16 -37.90
N LEU A 658 -12.12 -11.03 -38.46
CA LEU A 658 -13.51 -10.55 -38.40
C LEU A 658 -14.34 -10.93 -39.65
N LYS A 659 -13.71 -11.50 -40.69
CA LYS A 659 -14.36 -12.01 -41.90
C LYS A 659 -14.80 -13.46 -41.69
N ALA A 660 -16.10 -13.73 -41.76
CA ALA A 660 -16.61 -15.10 -41.88
C ALA A 660 -16.38 -15.65 -43.31
N GLY A 661 -15.12 -15.93 -43.66
CA GLY A 661 -14.69 -16.36 -44.99
C GLY A 661 -14.39 -15.20 -45.96
N ASN A 662 -13.98 -15.51 -47.19
CA ASN A 662 -13.65 -14.50 -48.22
C ASN A 662 -14.91 -13.89 -48.86
N THR A 663 -15.78 -13.28 -48.03
CA THR A 663 -17.03 -12.66 -48.45
C THR A 663 -16.78 -11.33 -49.17
N ALA A 664 -17.61 -11.02 -50.17
CA ALA A 664 -17.51 -9.81 -50.97
C ALA A 664 -17.80 -8.54 -50.14
N GLN A 665 -17.03 -7.48 -50.38
CA GLN A 665 -17.26 -6.15 -49.83
C GLN A 665 -17.58 -5.18 -50.98
N LEU A 666 -18.39 -4.16 -50.72
CA LEU A 666 -18.80 -3.17 -51.73
C LEU A 666 -18.63 -1.75 -51.21
N VAL A 667 -17.88 -0.93 -51.95
CA VAL A 667 -17.80 0.52 -51.74
C VAL A 667 -18.62 1.23 -52.82
N LYS A 668 -19.48 2.16 -52.43
CA LYS A 668 -20.27 3.02 -53.33
C LYS A 668 -19.86 4.47 -53.13
N LEU A 669 -19.64 5.19 -54.23
CA LEU A 669 -19.25 6.58 -54.21
C LEU A 669 -19.56 7.28 -55.54
N THR A 670 -19.55 8.60 -55.53
CA THR A 670 -19.64 9.48 -56.69
C THR A 670 -18.45 10.43 -56.72
N ALA A 671 -18.29 11.16 -57.83
CA ALA A 671 -17.26 12.20 -57.91
C ALA A 671 -17.45 13.32 -56.87
N SER A 672 -18.68 13.56 -56.40
CA SER A 672 -18.92 14.54 -55.33
C SER A 672 -18.42 14.05 -53.99
N ASP A 673 -18.56 12.76 -53.72
CA ASP A 673 -18.16 12.15 -52.46
C ASP A 673 -16.63 12.21 -52.32
N VAL A 674 -15.88 11.90 -53.38
CA VAL A 674 -14.41 12.02 -53.39
C VAL A 674 -13.93 13.46 -53.21
N LEU A 675 -14.59 14.43 -53.85
CA LEU A 675 -14.24 15.85 -53.68
C LEU A 675 -14.46 16.35 -52.25
N GLY A 676 -15.43 15.78 -51.54
CA GLY A 676 -15.72 16.09 -50.14
C GLY A 676 -15.03 15.17 -49.13
N MET A 677 -14.31 14.15 -49.60
CA MET A 677 -13.69 13.14 -48.74
C MET A 677 -12.42 13.68 -48.09
N ASN A 678 -11.55 14.32 -48.87
CA ASN A 678 -10.28 14.86 -48.38
C ASN A 678 -9.81 16.04 -49.24
N ASP A 679 -8.86 16.82 -48.70
CA ASP A 679 -8.32 18.03 -49.35
C ASP A 679 -7.64 17.75 -50.69
N ASN A 680 -7.11 16.52 -50.87
CA ASN A 680 -6.45 16.09 -52.10
C ASN A 680 -7.44 15.60 -53.18
N SER A 681 -8.73 15.46 -52.84
CA SER A 681 -9.77 14.90 -53.71
C SER A 681 -9.34 13.58 -54.35
N THR A 682 -8.60 12.75 -53.60
CA THR A 682 -7.97 11.52 -54.09
C THR A 682 -8.18 10.39 -53.09
N LEU A 683 -8.62 9.22 -53.57
CA LEU A 683 -8.87 8.04 -52.74
C LEU A 683 -8.15 6.81 -53.29
N TYR A 684 -7.56 5.99 -52.41
CA TYR A 684 -7.03 4.67 -52.76
C TYR A 684 -7.97 3.59 -52.24
N ILE A 685 -8.29 2.60 -53.07
CA ILE A 685 -9.18 1.49 -52.70
C ILE A 685 -8.47 0.16 -52.96
N SER A 686 -8.15 -0.56 -51.89
CA SER A 686 -7.48 -1.87 -51.90
C SER A 686 -8.50 -2.98 -51.71
N GLY A 687 -8.33 -4.13 -52.40
CA GLY A 687 -9.27 -5.25 -52.27
C GLY A 687 -8.95 -6.44 -53.16
N GLY A 688 -9.63 -7.56 -52.93
CA GLY A 688 -9.48 -8.79 -53.69
C GLY A 688 -10.52 -8.97 -54.79
N ALA A 689 -10.42 -10.08 -55.53
CA ALA A 689 -11.28 -10.42 -56.67
C ALA A 689 -12.77 -10.60 -56.35
N ASN A 690 -13.14 -10.66 -55.08
CA ASN A 690 -14.55 -10.75 -54.66
C ASN A 690 -15.13 -9.39 -54.30
N ASP A 691 -14.29 -8.37 -54.11
CA ASP A 691 -14.71 -7.04 -53.70
C ASP A 691 -15.15 -6.22 -54.93
N LYS A 692 -15.88 -5.13 -54.68
CA LYS A 692 -16.48 -4.29 -55.73
C LYS A 692 -16.43 -2.81 -55.37
N VAL A 693 -16.36 -1.96 -56.39
CA VAL A 693 -16.41 -0.50 -56.23
C VAL A 693 -17.38 0.11 -57.25
N ASP A 694 -18.47 0.69 -56.78
CA ASP A 694 -19.47 1.37 -57.60
C ASP A 694 -19.26 2.89 -57.59
N LEU A 695 -18.66 3.42 -58.66
CA LEU A 695 -18.34 4.84 -58.85
C LEU A 695 -19.55 5.70 -59.31
N GLY A 696 -20.72 5.10 -59.46
CA GLY A 696 -21.99 5.79 -59.72
C GLY A 696 -22.93 5.84 -58.51
N ALA A 697 -22.63 5.07 -57.46
CA ALA A 697 -23.51 4.84 -56.31
C ALA A 697 -24.95 4.41 -56.70
N ASP A 698 -25.11 3.69 -57.81
CA ASP A 698 -26.38 3.25 -58.40
C ASP A 698 -26.68 1.75 -58.15
N GLY A 699 -25.73 1.03 -57.56
CA GLY A 699 -25.81 -0.39 -57.22
C GLY A 699 -25.52 -1.34 -58.38
N ALA A 700 -25.15 -0.83 -59.56
CA ALA A 700 -24.96 -1.63 -60.77
C ALA A 700 -23.49 -1.86 -61.18
N GLY A 701 -22.52 -1.34 -60.43
CA GLY A 701 -21.10 -1.42 -60.78
C GLY A 701 -20.77 -0.50 -61.96
N SER A 702 -21.09 0.78 -61.80
CA SER A 702 -21.00 1.80 -62.84
C SER A 702 -19.77 2.68 -62.63
N LEU A 703 -19.16 3.15 -63.73
CA LEU A 703 -18.11 4.17 -63.64
C LEU A 703 -18.66 5.57 -63.33
N GLY A 704 -19.99 5.76 -63.34
CA GLY A 704 -20.60 7.06 -63.13
C GLY A 704 -20.03 8.13 -64.07
N THR A 705 -19.43 9.17 -63.50
CA THR A 705 -18.77 10.28 -64.23
C THR A 705 -17.25 10.11 -64.36
N PHE A 706 -16.69 9.00 -63.89
CA PHE A 706 -15.26 8.71 -63.96
C PHE A 706 -14.87 8.07 -65.30
N THR A 707 -13.59 8.19 -65.64
CA THR A 707 -12.97 7.52 -66.79
C THR A 707 -11.65 6.91 -66.35
N ALA A 708 -11.43 5.64 -66.70
CA ALA A 708 -10.16 4.95 -66.48
C ALA A 708 -9.04 5.62 -67.26
N THR A 709 -7.88 5.76 -66.64
CA THR A 709 -6.67 6.31 -67.27
C THR A 709 -5.63 5.19 -67.47
N ALA A 710 -4.60 5.47 -68.28
CA ALA A 710 -3.46 4.55 -68.42
C ALA A 710 -2.46 4.64 -67.24
N THR A 711 -2.73 5.51 -66.26
CA THR A 711 -1.85 5.73 -65.10
C THR A 711 -2.06 4.61 -64.08
N THR A 712 -0.95 3.99 -63.68
CA THR A 712 -0.92 3.00 -62.61
C THR A 712 0.14 3.36 -61.58
N VAL A 713 -0.11 3.00 -60.33
CA VAL A 713 0.81 3.17 -59.20
C VAL A 713 0.89 1.89 -58.39
N LYS A 714 1.94 1.76 -57.58
CA LYS A 714 2.10 0.65 -56.65
C LYS A 714 2.10 1.21 -55.23
N ALA A 715 1.37 0.55 -54.35
CA ALA A 715 1.34 0.86 -52.93
C ALA A 715 1.08 -0.43 -52.13
N THR A 716 1.49 -0.44 -50.87
CA THR A 716 1.24 -1.55 -49.96
C THR A 716 -0.09 -1.32 -49.25
N ALA A 717 -1.00 -2.30 -49.30
CA ALA A 717 -2.24 -2.28 -48.52
C ALA A 717 -1.98 -2.74 -47.08
N LEU A 718 -2.99 -2.67 -46.20
CA LEU A 718 -2.85 -3.09 -44.80
C LEU A 718 -2.51 -4.58 -44.64
N ASP A 719 -2.77 -5.42 -45.65
CA ASP A 719 -2.37 -6.83 -45.68
C ASP A 719 -0.86 -7.05 -45.81
N GLY A 720 -0.08 -5.97 -45.97
CA GLY A 720 1.36 -5.99 -46.14
C GLY A 720 1.80 -6.39 -47.55
N ILE A 721 0.87 -6.53 -48.50
CA ILE A 721 1.15 -6.90 -49.89
C ILE A 721 1.19 -5.66 -50.78
N GLU A 722 2.14 -5.63 -51.73
CA GLU A 722 2.18 -4.58 -52.76
C GLU A 722 1.11 -4.85 -53.83
N HIS A 723 0.20 -3.90 -54.00
CA HIS A 723 -0.84 -3.93 -55.02
C HIS A 723 -0.55 -2.92 -56.13
N THR A 724 -1.15 -3.14 -57.31
CA THR A 724 -1.07 -2.20 -58.43
C THR A 724 -2.43 -1.57 -58.64
N TYR A 725 -2.49 -0.25 -58.58
CA TYR A 725 -3.74 0.52 -58.67
C TYR A 725 -3.84 1.24 -60.00
N THR A 726 -5.02 1.21 -60.61
CA THR A 726 -5.36 2.00 -61.81
C THR A 726 -6.12 3.26 -61.42
N LEU A 727 -5.73 4.41 -61.99
CA LEU A 727 -6.39 5.69 -61.74
C LEU A 727 -7.67 5.86 -62.58
N TYR A 728 -8.75 6.22 -61.91
CA TYR A 728 -10.02 6.68 -62.46
C TYR A 728 -10.23 8.15 -62.11
N SER A 729 -10.38 9.00 -63.12
CA SER A 729 -10.51 10.46 -62.93
C SER A 729 -11.84 10.99 -63.42
N SER A 730 -12.42 11.97 -62.73
CA SER A 730 -13.62 12.69 -63.18
C SER A 730 -13.27 14.05 -63.80
N VAL A 731 -14.18 14.60 -64.60
CA VAL A 731 -14.05 15.98 -65.12
C VAL A 731 -14.10 17.06 -64.04
N SER A 732 -14.61 16.73 -62.85
CA SER A 732 -14.69 17.63 -61.71
C SER A 732 -13.40 17.66 -60.87
N GLY A 733 -12.42 16.82 -61.19
CA GLY A 733 -11.12 16.76 -60.50
C GLY A 733 -11.00 15.66 -59.44
N ALA A 734 -12.03 14.82 -59.25
CA ALA A 734 -11.97 13.67 -58.34
C ALA A 734 -11.10 12.55 -58.92
N ASN A 735 -10.24 11.95 -58.09
CA ASN A 735 -9.36 10.85 -58.47
C ASN A 735 -9.56 9.64 -57.55
N VAL A 736 -9.66 8.44 -58.13
CA VAL A 736 -9.74 7.19 -57.37
C VAL A 736 -8.75 6.18 -57.95
N TYR A 737 -7.84 5.68 -57.12
CA TYR A 737 -6.91 4.61 -57.43
C TYR A 737 -7.49 3.29 -56.96
N ILE A 738 -7.88 2.41 -57.88
CA ILE A 738 -8.54 1.14 -57.55
C ILE A 738 -7.57 0.00 -57.83
N ASP A 739 -7.41 -0.88 -56.86
CA ASP A 739 -6.59 -2.09 -56.98
C ASP A 739 -7.03 -2.95 -58.16
N ASN A 740 -6.07 -3.34 -59.00
CA ASN A 740 -6.30 -4.19 -60.15
C ASN A 740 -6.83 -5.59 -59.78
N ASN A 741 -6.68 -6.02 -58.53
CA ASN A 741 -7.25 -7.27 -58.05
C ASN A 741 -8.78 -7.23 -57.91
N ILE A 742 -9.39 -6.04 -57.76
CA ILE A 742 -10.85 -5.84 -57.70
C ILE A 742 -11.46 -5.93 -59.12
N ILE A 743 -10.70 -5.53 -60.14
CA ILE A 743 -11.18 -5.37 -61.50
C ILE A 743 -11.40 -6.73 -62.17
N ASP A 744 -12.63 -7.04 -62.56
CA ASP A 744 -12.90 -8.27 -63.31
C ASP A 744 -12.40 -8.18 -64.77
N ALA A 745 -12.34 -9.32 -65.47
CA ALA A 745 -11.85 -9.40 -66.86
C ALA A 745 -12.66 -8.58 -67.88
N ASN A 746 -13.80 -7.99 -67.48
CA ASN A 746 -14.65 -7.13 -68.32
C ASN A 746 -14.52 -5.64 -67.97
N GLY A 747 -13.67 -5.27 -67.00
CA GLY A 747 -13.52 -3.89 -66.54
C GLY A 747 -14.74 -3.40 -65.74
N VAL A 748 -15.55 -4.31 -65.21
CA VAL A 748 -16.61 -3.97 -64.26
C VAL A 748 -15.98 -3.81 -62.90
N ILE A 749 -16.31 -2.68 -62.28
CA ILE A 749 -15.93 -2.33 -60.92
C ILE A 749 -17.15 -2.51 -60.02
#